data_AF-A0AAN1W028-F1
#
_entry.id   AF-A0AAN1W028-F1
#
_cell.length_a   1.000
_cell.length_b   1.000
_cell.length_c   1.000
_cell.angle_alpha   90.00
_cell.angle_beta   90.00
_cell.angle_gamma   90.00
#
_symmetry.space_group_name_H-M   'P 1'
#
loop_
_entity.id
_entity.type
_entity.pdbx_description
1 polymer ?
#
loop_
_entity_poly.entity_id
_entity_poly.type
_entity_poly.pdbx_seq_one_letter_code
_entity_poly.pdbx_strand_id
1 'polypeptide(L)'
;MQRHASMNHIYRLVWSHVLNSWVAVAETARGCGKRTCRRLVAAAFVLCAGQALAAPTGGLVTAGSGTITRSGTTTTIKQTSPNLSLSWQSFDTAPTETVNFVQPSAAAVAVNRIYDTNGTQFLGHLNANGQVYLINPNGILFGAGSQVNVGGLVASTLDINDASLNSATRSFSGHGTGSIVNRGTINGGYVAFIGNTVSNQGTIVANGGTAALGAGDAVTLTFAGNSLVKLQVDRSTLDNLAENGGLIRADGGMVLMSAGAKNALLASAVNNTGVIEARTVQNVNGTIILMGGMAAGTVNVGGTLDASAPAAANPGAINRAPTGGFIETSAAHVKIANGAVVTTKSENGLSGTWLIDPVDFTIAASGGDMTGATLSTNLAGGNVIIQSTSGAAGTAGDVNVNDSVTWSANTLTLNAQRNININAAMNGSGTAGLALEYGQGAVNAGNTAAYNVNAPVNLASTGSFSTKLGSDGATTPYTIITTLGTRSSNAGTDLQGVAGNLAGHYVLGANIDATETVGWEGGAGFMPAGNIFFNFTGVFDGLGHTIDGLTINRPGDYAGLFGAVSGTLRNVGLTNVNINGGSIAGTLTATLNGGSIANSYATGTVAGANYQTTVGGLVGEMSGGTITNSYATADVHGTAASAVYGGGLVGGYRGARSRTAMPRAQSAPLEVYGSSAVWWGRYRGARSPTATGTPSHPARRPLRPAPASPPRRCSPWPASAAGASPTAAAVRRFGASTREPPIRCCVPS
;
A
#
# COMPACT_ATOMS: atom_id res chain seq x y z
N MET A 1 58.19 -4.76 -0.67
CA MET A 1 58.53 -4.12 -1.96
C MET A 1 57.35 -3.28 -2.41
N GLN A 2 57.65 -2.05 -2.84
CA GLN A 2 56.84 -1.05 -3.56
C GLN A 2 55.50 -0.60 -2.96
N ARG A 3 55.54 0.60 -2.36
CA ARG A 3 54.40 1.49 -2.15
C ARG A 3 53.91 1.98 -3.51
N HIS A 4 52.63 1.76 -3.83
CA HIS A 4 51.99 2.37 -4.98
C HIS A 4 51.91 3.89 -4.78
N ALA A 5 52.35 4.63 -5.80
CA ALA A 5 52.32 6.07 -5.85
C ALA A 5 50.87 6.60 -5.78
N SER A 6 50.65 7.59 -4.92
CA SER A 6 49.44 8.40 -4.90
C SER A 6 49.30 9.17 -6.22
N MET A 7 48.17 9.04 -6.90
CA MET A 7 47.83 9.94 -8.00
C MET A 7 47.67 11.37 -7.48
N ASN A 8 48.05 12.33 -8.31
CA ASN A 8 48.12 13.75 -8.02
C ASN A 8 46.70 14.33 -7.85
N HIS A 9 46.39 14.95 -6.71
CA HIS A 9 45.05 15.51 -6.38
C HIS A 9 44.87 16.98 -6.80
N ILE A 10 45.74 17.50 -7.69
CA ILE A 10 45.73 18.90 -8.09
C ILE A 10 45.58 18.98 -9.61
N TYR A 11 44.40 19.42 -10.06
CA TYR A 11 44.08 19.68 -11.47
C TYR A 11 43.46 21.07 -11.63
N ARG A 12 43.60 21.65 -12.82
CA ARG A 12 42.97 22.92 -13.23
C ARG A 12 41.91 22.63 -14.29
N LEU A 13 40.78 23.33 -14.26
CA LEU A 13 39.80 23.29 -15.35
C LEU A 13 40.12 24.37 -16.41
N VAL A 14 40.16 24.00 -17.69
CA VAL A 14 40.33 24.90 -18.84
C VAL A 14 39.22 24.67 -19.86
N TRP A 15 38.65 25.75 -20.42
CA TRP A 15 37.60 25.68 -21.44
C TRP A 15 38.17 25.20 -22.79
N SER A 16 37.62 24.12 -23.33
CA SER A 16 37.95 23.62 -24.66
C SER A 16 36.98 24.17 -25.70
N HIS A 17 37.48 24.93 -26.67
CA HIS A 17 36.67 25.42 -27.80
C HIS A 17 36.26 24.32 -28.78
N VAL A 18 36.98 23.20 -28.81
CA VAL A 18 36.67 22.06 -29.69
C VAL A 18 35.54 21.21 -29.08
N LEU A 19 35.55 21.04 -27.76
CA LEU A 19 34.57 20.19 -27.04
C LEU A 19 33.41 20.99 -26.44
N ASN A 20 33.48 22.32 -26.50
CA ASN A 20 32.51 23.25 -25.92
C ASN A 20 32.19 22.96 -24.43
N SER A 21 33.22 22.55 -23.66
CA SER A 21 33.10 22.12 -22.26
C SER A 21 34.38 22.41 -21.47
N TRP A 22 34.30 22.35 -20.13
CA TRP A 22 35.45 22.49 -19.23
C TRP A 22 36.17 21.15 -19.08
N VAL A 23 37.49 21.15 -19.30
CA VAL A 23 38.33 19.95 -19.26
C VAL A 23 39.36 20.07 -18.14
N ALA A 24 39.54 19.00 -17.36
CA ALA A 24 40.60 18.92 -16.34
C ALA A 24 41.96 18.73 -17.01
N VAL A 25 42.91 19.59 -16.67
CA VAL A 25 44.29 19.59 -17.18
C VAL A 25 45.27 19.73 -16.02
N ALA A 26 46.54 19.38 -16.26
CA ALA A 26 47.61 19.59 -15.29
C ALA A 26 47.73 21.08 -14.91
N GLU A 27 48.09 21.37 -13.66
CA GLU A 27 48.16 22.74 -13.12
C GLU A 27 49.07 23.70 -13.92
N THR A 28 50.07 23.16 -14.62
CA THR A 28 51.01 23.90 -15.46
C THR A 28 50.48 24.24 -16.85
N ALA A 29 49.29 23.75 -17.22
CA ALA A 29 48.69 24.03 -18.52
C ALA A 29 48.26 25.49 -18.63
N ARG A 30 48.72 26.17 -19.69
CA ARG A 30 48.34 27.56 -20.02
C ARG A 30 46.92 27.57 -20.60
N GLY A 31 45.98 28.21 -19.90
CA GLY A 31 44.60 28.40 -20.36
C GLY A 31 44.35 29.83 -20.84
N CYS A 32 43.62 29.98 -21.96
CA CYS A 32 43.11 31.26 -22.45
C CYS A 32 41.64 31.42 -22.04
N GLY A 33 41.27 32.58 -21.48
CA GLY A 33 39.87 32.91 -21.16
C GLY A 33 39.00 33.09 -22.42
N LYS A 34 37.68 32.96 -22.25
CA LYS A 34 36.66 33.14 -23.29
C LYS A 34 36.82 34.53 -23.94
N ARG A 35 37.37 34.59 -25.16
CA ARG A 35 37.57 35.85 -25.89
C ARG A 35 36.22 36.42 -26.32
N THR A 36 35.77 37.48 -25.66
CA THR A 36 34.72 38.37 -26.16
C THR A 36 35.31 39.25 -27.25
N CYS A 37 34.89 39.02 -28.49
CA CYS A 37 35.30 39.83 -29.62
C CYS A 37 34.49 41.14 -29.62
N ARG A 38 35.03 42.22 -29.07
CA ARG A 38 34.54 43.58 -29.33
C ARG A 38 35.05 44.02 -30.70
N ARG A 39 34.14 44.22 -31.66
CA ARG A 39 34.39 45.01 -32.87
C ARG A 39 33.44 46.20 -32.87
N LEU A 40 34.02 47.39 -32.89
CA LEU A 40 33.39 48.68 -33.17
C LEU A 40 33.81 49.08 -34.59
N VAL A 41 32.87 49.14 -35.52
CA VAL A 41 32.88 50.04 -36.69
C VAL A 41 31.42 50.39 -37.00
N ALA A 42 31.15 51.69 -37.03
CA ALA A 42 29.86 52.29 -37.37
C ALA A 42 29.78 52.57 -38.88
N ALA A 43 28.63 52.30 -39.49
CA ALA A 43 28.11 53.02 -40.67
C ALA A 43 26.63 52.68 -40.87
N ALA A 44 25.86 53.70 -41.21
CA ALA A 44 24.41 53.80 -41.16
C ALA A 44 23.65 52.70 -41.92
N PHE A 45 22.69 52.08 -41.23
CA PHE A 45 21.48 51.53 -41.83
C PHE A 45 20.27 52.07 -41.05
N VAL A 46 19.30 52.53 -41.82
CA VAL A 46 17.98 53.04 -41.46
C VAL A 46 17.38 52.29 -40.26
N LEU A 47 16.81 53.07 -39.32
CA LEU A 47 15.89 52.58 -38.30
C LEU A 47 14.77 51.75 -38.94
N CYS A 48 14.91 50.43 -38.85
CA CYS A 48 13.81 49.50 -38.71
C CYS A 48 14.31 48.43 -37.74
N ALA A 49 14.26 48.73 -36.44
CA ALA A 49 14.16 47.69 -35.43
C ALA A 49 12.79 47.03 -35.61
N GLY A 50 12.65 46.22 -36.66
CA GLY A 50 11.57 45.26 -36.74
C GLY A 50 11.78 44.35 -35.55
N GLN A 51 10.98 44.53 -34.51
CA GLN A 51 10.85 43.49 -33.50
C GLN A 51 10.55 42.21 -34.29
N ALA A 52 11.43 41.21 -34.20
CA ALA A 52 11.12 39.89 -34.71
C ALA A 52 9.95 39.38 -33.86
N LEU A 53 8.74 39.65 -34.33
CA LEU A 53 7.49 39.30 -33.69
C LEU A 53 7.30 37.79 -33.89
N ALA A 54 7.26 37.03 -32.80
CA ALA A 54 7.11 35.58 -32.84
C ALA A 54 5.64 35.14 -32.91
N ALA A 55 4.67 36.06 -33.04
CA ALA A 55 3.26 35.70 -32.88
C ALA A 55 2.76 34.68 -33.92
N PRO A 56 1.61 34.05 -33.67
CA PRO A 56 1.07 33.00 -34.52
C PRO A 56 0.97 33.44 -35.99
N THR A 57 1.41 32.57 -36.91
CA THR A 57 1.46 32.85 -38.35
C THR A 57 0.78 31.76 -39.19
N GLY A 58 0.35 32.15 -40.40
CA GLY A 58 -0.27 31.22 -41.35
C GLY A 58 -1.65 30.69 -40.90
N GLY A 59 -2.34 31.42 -40.03
CA GLY A 59 -3.66 31.04 -39.51
C GLY A 59 -4.73 30.98 -40.59
N LEU A 60 -5.43 29.85 -40.69
CA LEU A 60 -6.55 29.64 -41.62
C LEU A 60 -7.73 29.00 -40.88
N VAL A 61 -8.95 29.51 -41.11
CA VAL A 61 -10.18 28.87 -40.62
C VAL A 61 -10.49 27.66 -41.51
N THR A 62 -10.50 26.47 -40.92
CA THR A 62 -10.75 25.21 -41.64
C THR A 62 -12.17 24.68 -41.44
N ALA A 63 -12.83 25.03 -40.32
CA ALA A 63 -14.24 24.74 -40.07
C ALA A 63 -14.85 25.77 -39.09
N GLY A 64 -16.16 25.98 -39.17
CA GLY A 64 -16.86 27.00 -38.39
C GLY A 64 -16.72 28.41 -38.99
N SER A 65 -17.00 29.44 -38.20
CA SER A 65 -16.92 30.84 -38.61
C SER A 65 -16.19 31.70 -37.58
N GLY A 66 -15.25 32.49 -38.08
CA GLY A 66 -14.47 33.43 -37.29
C GLY A 66 -13.48 34.21 -38.16
N THR A 67 -12.82 35.19 -37.55
CA THR A 67 -11.78 35.98 -38.21
C THR A 67 -10.52 36.04 -37.35
N ILE A 68 -9.36 36.18 -38.02
CA ILE A 68 -8.07 36.37 -37.39
C ILE A 68 -7.59 37.77 -37.76
N THR A 69 -7.37 38.63 -36.78
CA THR A 69 -6.84 39.97 -36.99
C THR A 69 -5.61 40.19 -36.12
N ARG A 70 -4.63 40.92 -36.64
CA ARG A 70 -3.42 41.26 -35.90
C ARG A 70 -3.27 42.77 -35.83
N SER A 71 -3.05 43.30 -34.64
CA SER A 71 -2.77 44.71 -34.39
C SER A 71 -1.59 44.81 -33.42
N GLY A 72 -0.44 45.28 -33.92
CA GLY A 72 0.80 45.33 -33.15
C GLY A 72 1.23 43.94 -32.64
N THR A 73 1.40 43.85 -31.31
CA THR A 73 1.77 42.63 -30.59
C THR A 73 0.58 41.73 -30.22
N THR A 74 -0.64 42.11 -30.61
CA THR A 74 -1.87 41.38 -30.27
C THR A 74 -2.48 40.72 -31.50
N THR A 75 -2.69 39.40 -31.41
CA THR A 75 -3.48 38.62 -32.36
C THR A 75 -4.85 38.34 -31.75
N THR A 76 -5.93 38.70 -32.45
CA THR A 76 -7.31 38.46 -32.01
C THR A 76 -8.00 37.48 -32.95
N ILE A 77 -8.50 36.39 -32.40
CA ILE A 77 -9.36 35.42 -33.06
C ILE A 77 -10.79 35.69 -32.60
N LYS A 78 -11.60 36.27 -33.47
CA LYS A 78 -13.03 36.50 -33.21
C LYS A 78 -13.81 35.32 -33.76
N GLN A 79 -14.25 34.44 -32.87
CA GLN A 79 -15.08 33.29 -33.20
C GLN A 79 -16.57 33.67 -33.15
N THR A 80 -17.33 33.25 -34.16
CA THR A 80 -18.78 33.49 -34.24
C THR A 80 -19.61 32.21 -34.17
N SER A 81 -19.05 31.05 -34.54
CA SER A 81 -19.71 29.75 -34.38
C SER A 81 -19.44 29.11 -33.02
N PRO A 82 -20.27 28.16 -32.53
CA PRO A 82 -20.00 27.42 -31.29
C PRO A 82 -18.67 26.65 -31.30
N ASN A 83 -18.32 26.07 -32.44
CA ASN A 83 -17.03 25.40 -32.66
C ASN A 83 -16.30 26.08 -33.82
N LEU A 84 -15.00 26.32 -33.67
CA LEU A 84 -14.12 26.89 -34.68
C LEU A 84 -12.86 26.04 -34.78
N SER A 85 -12.51 25.61 -35.98
CA SER A 85 -11.25 24.90 -36.24
C SER A 85 -10.33 25.75 -37.09
N LEU A 86 -9.07 25.81 -36.68
CA LEU A 86 -8.02 26.64 -37.26
C LEU A 86 -6.80 25.77 -37.53
N SER A 87 -6.14 26.01 -38.66
CA SER A 87 -4.77 25.53 -38.91
C SER A 87 -3.77 26.69 -38.81
N TRP A 88 -2.57 26.39 -38.33
CA TRP A 88 -1.48 27.35 -38.16
C TRP A 88 -0.17 26.77 -38.71
N GLN A 89 0.63 27.62 -39.35
CA GLN A 89 2.00 27.26 -39.70
C GLN A 89 2.89 27.26 -38.46
N SER A 90 2.73 28.28 -37.61
CA SER A 90 3.33 28.35 -36.27
C SER A 90 2.39 29.07 -35.30
N PHE A 91 2.49 28.72 -34.02
CA PHE A 91 1.70 29.32 -32.94
C PHE A 91 2.63 29.74 -31.80
N ASP A 92 3.70 30.44 -32.13
CA ASP A 92 4.64 30.92 -31.13
C ASP A 92 4.19 32.28 -30.59
N THR A 93 4.76 32.69 -29.45
CA THR A 93 4.61 34.06 -28.93
C THR A 93 5.90 34.49 -28.25
N ALA A 94 6.27 35.75 -28.45
CA ALA A 94 7.27 36.44 -27.64
C ALA A 94 6.65 36.89 -26.30
N PRO A 95 7.46 37.18 -25.26
CA PRO A 95 6.94 37.52 -23.93
C PRO A 95 5.95 38.70 -23.88
N THR A 96 6.05 39.65 -24.81
CA THR A 96 5.18 40.84 -24.88
C THR A 96 3.98 40.66 -25.81
N GLU A 97 3.83 39.51 -26.46
CA GLU A 97 2.75 39.25 -27.40
C GLU A 97 1.53 38.64 -26.71
N THR A 98 0.35 38.92 -27.26
CA THR A 98 -0.93 38.47 -26.71
C THR A 98 -1.79 37.83 -27.79
N VAL A 99 -2.40 36.68 -27.45
CA VAL A 99 -3.41 36.02 -28.29
C VAL A 99 -4.76 36.05 -27.57
N ASN A 100 -5.76 36.69 -28.17
CA ASN A 100 -7.09 36.81 -27.61
C ASN A 100 -8.09 36.01 -28.44
N PHE A 101 -8.81 35.08 -27.81
CA PHE A 101 -9.98 34.43 -28.37
C PHE A 101 -11.25 35.10 -27.84
N VAL A 102 -12.00 35.75 -28.73
CA VAL A 102 -13.31 36.33 -28.44
C VAL A 102 -14.36 35.37 -28.97
N GLN A 103 -15.00 34.62 -28.08
CA GLN A 103 -15.88 33.51 -28.42
C GLN A 103 -17.34 33.79 -28.03
N PRO A 104 -18.34 33.13 -28.65
CA PRO A 104 -19.76 33.42 -28.40
C PRO A 104 -20.23 33.11 -26.97
N SER A 105 -19.58 32.16 -26.28
CA SER A 105 -19.92 31.76 -24.92
C SER A 105 -18.76 31.04 -24.24
N ALA A 106 -18.86 30.78 -22.94
CA ALA A 106 -17.90 29.97 -22.20
C ALA A 106 -17.87 28.48 -22.65
N ALA A 107 -18.93 28.02 -23.33
CA ALA A 107 -19.02 26.68 -23.88
C ALA A 107 -18.39 26.53 -25.27
N ALA A 108 -18.12 27.65 -25.96
CA ALA A 108 -17.57 27.63 -27.31
C ALA A 108 -16.14 27.09 -27.33
N VAL A 109 -15.79 26.30 -28.34
CA VAL A 109 -14.48 25.65 -28.49
C VAL A 109 -13.76 26.18 -29.73
N ALA A 110 -12.49 26.58 -29.56
CA ALA A 110 -11.57 26.91 -30.64
C ALA A 110 -10.45 25.87 -30.72
N VAL A 111 -10.41 25.07 -31.79
CA VAL A 111 -9.39 24.05 -32.04
C VAL A 111 -8.29 24.64 -32.94
N ASN A 112 -7.05 24.67 -32.45
CA ASN A 112 -5.89 25.19 -33.16
C ASN A 112 -4.94 24.03 -33.44
N ARG A 113 -4.83 23.64 -34.71
CA ARG A 113 -3.89 22.61 -35.18
C ARG A 113 -2.65 23.28 -35.75
N ILE A 114 -1.49 22.88 -35.27
CA ILE A 114 -0.22 23.58 -35.52
C ILE A 114 0.71 22.61 -36.23
N TYR A 115 1.20 23.03 -37.41
CA TYR A 115 2.04 22.21 -38.28
C TYR A 115 3.53 22.59 -38.24
N ASP A 116 3.94 23.38 -37.23
CA ASP A 116 5.34 23.71 -37.00
C ASP A 116 6.12 22.47 -36.57
N THR A 117 7.22 22.18 -37.27
CA THR A 117 8.10 21.05 -37.00
C THR A 117 8.95 21.22 -35.72
N ASN A 118 9.07 22.43 -35.17
CA ASN A 118 9.88 22.71 -33.99
C ASN A 118 9.11 22.66 -32.66
N GLY A 119 7.81 22.37 -32.72
CA GLY A 119 6.91 22.50 -31.57
C GLY A 119 6.60 23.96 -31.25
N THR A 120 5.59 24.18 -30.41
CA THR A 120 5.13 25.53 -30.04
C THR A 120 5.96 26.10 -28.90
N GLN A 121 6.49 27.32 -29.08
CA GLN A 121 7.16 28.13 -28.06
C GLN A 121 6.24 29.28 -27.63
N PHE A 122 5.46 29.07 -26.56
CA PHE A 122 4.50 30.05 -26.07
C PHE A 122 5.07 30.82 -24.87
N LEU A 123 5.52 32.06 -25.07
CA LEU A 123 6.16 32.87 -24.02
C LEU A 123 5.31 34.04 -23.54
N GLY A 124 4.25 34.42 -24.27
CA GLY A 124 3.41 35.59 -24.00
C GLY A 124 2.12 35.29 -23.24
N HIS A 125 1.04 35.98 -23.62
CA HIS A 125 -0.26 35.90 -22.96
C HIS A 125 -1.34 35.29 -23.86
N LEU A 126 -2.18 34.41 -23.32
CA LEU A 126 -3.39 33.90 -23.97
C LEU A 126 -4.62 34.23 -23.12
N ASN A 127 -5.62 34.89 -23.72
CA ASN A 127 -6.91 35.13 -23.06
C ASN A 127 -8.06 34.55 -23.89
N ALA A 128 -8.99 33.84 -23.25
CA ALA A 128 -10.21 33.36 -23.88
C ALA A 128 -11.37 33.36 -22.89
N ASN A 129 -12.56 33.78 -23.33
CA ASN A 129 -13.78 33.64 -22.52
C ASN A 129 -14.39 32.23 -22.60
N GLY A 130 -14.01 31.42 -23.59
CA GLY A 130 -14.43 30.01 -23.74
C GLY A 130 -13.26 29.04 -23.72
N GLN A 131 -13.37 27.95 -24.49
CA GLN A 131 -12.41 26.85 -24.47
C GLN A 131 -11.45 26.94 -25.66
N VAL A 132 -10.17 26.68 -25.41
CA VAL A 132 -9.10 26.70 -26.42
C VAL A 132 -8.36 25.39 -26.42
N TYR A 133 -8.25 24.76 -27.58
CA TYR A 133 -7.49 23.54 -27.79
C TYR A 133 -6.26 23.89 -28.63
N LEU A 134 -5.06 23.59 -28.13
CA LEU A 134 -3.79 23.75 -28.82
C LEU A 134 -3.23 22.36 -29.13
N ILE A 135 -3.15 22.01 -30.41
CA ILE A 135 -2.73 20.69 -30.87
C ILE A 135 -1.46 20.84 -31.71
N ASN A 136 -0.34 20.34 -31.19
CA ASN A 136 0.93 20.30 -31.91
C ASN A 136 1.64 18.95 -31.66
N PRO A 137 1.68 18.04 -32.65
CA PRO A 137 2.37 16.75 -32.52
C PRO A 137 3.86 16.85 -32.16
N ASN A 138 4.51 17.98 -32.46
CA ASN A 138 5.92 18.23 -32.18
C ASN A 138 6.18 18.81 -30.78
N GLY A 139 5.13 19.11 -30.01
CA GLY A 139 5.22 19.53 -28.61
C GLY A 139 4.80 20.98 -28.37
N ILE A 140 4.63 21.33 -27.10
CA ILE A 140 4.17 22.65 -26.64
C ILE A 140 4.94 23.02 -25.38
N LEU A 141 5.69 24.14 -25.42
CA LEU A 141 6.30 24.75 -24.26
C LEU A 141 5.54 26.03 -23.88
N PHE A 142 4.98 26.07 -22.68
CA PHE A 142 4.58 27.33 -22.03
C PHE A 142 5.78 27.83 -21.23
N GLY A 143 6.45 28.87 -21.71
CA GLY A 143 7.69 29.39 -21.13
C GLY A 143 7.50 30.05 -19.76
N ALA A 144 8.61 30.24 -19.04
CA ALA A 144 8.59 30.99 -17.79
C ALA A 144 8.09 32.43 -18.02
N GLY A 145 7.14 32.86 -17.21
CA GLY A 145 6.47 34.17 -17.36
C GLY A 145 5.27 34.18 -18.32
N SER A 146 5.05 33.12 -19.09
CA SER A 146 3.83 33.01 -19.91
C SER A 146 2.58 32.90 -19.03
N GLN A 147 1.47 33.46 -19.53
CA GLN A 147 0.20 33.47 -18.82
C GLN A 147 -0.94 33.04 -19.73
N VAL A 148 -1.70 32.03 -19.33
CA VAL A 148 -2.88 31.54 -20.05
C VAL A 148 -4.10 31.68 -19.14
N ASN A 149 -5.13 32.40 -19.59
CA ASN A 149 -6.39 32.58 -18.87
C ASN A 149 -7.56 32.22 -19.78
N VAL A 150 -8.24 31.11 -19.52
CA VAL A 150 -9.28 30.57 -20.41
C VAL A 150 -10.50 30.04 -19.65
N GLY A 151 -11.62 29.80 -20.34
CA GLY A 151 -12.72 29.01 -19.81
C GLY A 151 -12.38 27.52 -19.70
N GLY A 152 -11.54 27.01 -20.60
CA GLY A 152 -10.93 25.67 -20.51
C GLY A 152 -9.79 25.50 -21.50
N LEU A 153 -8.77 24.72 -21.14
CA LEU A 153 -7.60 24.45 -21.98
C LEU A 153 -7.48 22.95 -22.26
N VAL A 154 -7.25 22.59 -23.52
CA VAL A 154 -6.61 21.32 -23.88
C VAL A 154 -5.32 21.63 -24.63
N ALA A 155 -4.17 21.26 -24.08
CA ALA A 155 -2.91 21.25 -24.80
C ALA A 155 -2.59 19.78 -25.15
N SER A 156 -2.34 19.48 -26.42
CA SER A 156 -2.23 18.10 -26.88
C SER A 156 -1.16 17.89 -27.95
N THR A 157 -0.44 16.78 -27.88
CA THR A 157 0.34 16.24 -29.01
C THR A 157 -0.44 15.20 -29.82
N LEU A 158 -1.59 14.76 -29.30
CA LEU A 158 -2.55 13.90 -29.97
C LEU A 158 -3.64 14.74 -30.65
N ASP A 159 -4.21 14.26 -31.75
CA ASP A 159 -5.26 14.98 -32.48
C ASP A 159 -6.66 14.47 -32.10
N ILE A 160 -7.67 15.32 -32.31
CA ILE A 160 -9.09 15.03 -32.11
C ILE A 160 -9.83 15.10 -33.45
N ASN A 161 -10.90 14.34 -33.61
CA ASN A 161 -11.82 14.54 -34.72
C ASN A 161 -12.82 15.67 -34.40
N ASP A 162 -12.90 16.70 -35.25
CA ASP A 162 -13.82 17.84 -35.07
C ASP A 162 -15.29 17.43 -34.93
N ALA A 163 -15.70 16.31 -35.56
CA ALA A 163 -17.05 15.77 -35.43
C ALA A 163 -17.40 15.37 -33.98
N SER A 164 -16.40 15.11 -33.14
CA SER A 164 -16.57 14.69 -31.75
C SER A 164 -16.64 15.86 -30.74
N LEU A 165 -16.47 17.11 -31.18
CA LEU A 165 -16.43 18.26 -30.26
C LEU A 165 -17.72 18.46 -29.46
N ASN A 166 -18.87 18.05 -30.00
CA ASN A 166 -20.16 18.12 -29.32
C ASN A 166 -20.49 16.88 -28.48
N SER A 167 -19.63 15.85 -28.52
CA SER A 167 -19.80 14.65 -27.71
C SER A 167 -19.36 14.92 -26.26
N ALA A 168 -20.06 14.31 -25.30
CA ALA A 168 -19.63 14.27 -23.90
C ALA A 168 -18.28 13.57 -23.75
N THR A 169 -17.96 12.65 -24.66
CA THR A 169 -16.69 11.93 -24.70
C THR A 169 -15.89 12.37 -25.91
N ARG A 170 -14.67 12.85 -25.69
CA ARG A 170 -13.76 13.38 -26.70
C ARG A 170 -12.47 12.55 -26.68
N SER A 171 -12.24 11.80 -27.75
CA SER A 171 -11.07 10.92 -27.88
C SER A 171 -9.98 11.56 -28.71
N PHE A 172 -8.78 11.54 -28.17
CA PHE A 172 -7.57 12.05 -28.78
C PHE A 172 -6.66 10.88 -29.13
N SER A 173 -6.05 10.91 -30.30
CA SER A 173 -5.09 9.89 -30.73
C SER A 173 -4.11 10.45 -31.74
N GLY A 174 -2.93 9.85 -31.83
CA GLY A 174 -1.90 10.26 -32.76
C GLY A 174 -0.55 9.69 -32.38
N HIS A 175 0.46 10.00 -33.19
CA HIS A 175 1.85 9.57 -32.97
C HIS A 175 2.75 10.77 -32.67
N GLY A 176 2.20 11.80 -32.02
CA GLY A 176 2.95 13.01 -31.67
C GLY A 176 3.99 12.71 -30.59
N THR A 177 5.27 12.76 -30.95
CA THR A 177 6.40 12.45 -30.07
C THR A 177 6.86 13.65 -29.24
N GLY A 178 6.30 14.83 -29.49
CA GLY A 178 6.59 16.03 -28.71
C GLY A 178 6.22 15.90 -27.24
N SER A 179 6.78 16.78 -26.42
CA SER A 179 6.41 16.93 -25.01
C SER A 179 5.56 18.17 -24.79
N ILE A 180 4.69 18.12 -23.78
CA ILE A 180 4.00 19.31 -23.27
C ILE A 180 4.66 19.69 -21.96
N VAL A 181 5.21 20.91 -21.89
CA VAL A 181 5.91 21.41 -20.71
C VAL A 181 5.34 22.75 -20.32
N ASN A 182 4.84 22.86 -19.09
CA ASN A 182 4.44 24.14 -18.49
C ASN A 182 5.52 24.66 -17.54
N ARG A 183 6.04 25.86 -17.79
CA ARG A 183 6.86 26.67 -16.88
C ARG A 183 6.21 28.02 -16.54
N GLY A 184 5.04 28.30 -17.11
CA GLY A 184 4.27 29.52 -16.90
C GLY A 184 3.14 29.35 -15.89
N THR A 185 2.14 30.23 -15.98
CA THR A 185 0.92 30.17 -15.18
C THR A 185 -0.30 29.95 -16.08
N ILE A 186 -1.07 28.91 -15.79
CA ILE A 186 -2.27 28.56 -16.54
C ILE A 186 -3.47 28.58 -15.60
N ASN A 187 -4.46 29.40 -15.90
CA ASN A 187 -5.75 29.47 -15.22
C ASN A 187 -6.85 29.05 -16.19
N GLY A 188 -7.67 28.07 -15.79
CA GLY A 188 -8.78 27.58 -16.60
C GLY A 188 -9.93 27.04 -15.77
N GLY A 189 -11.15 26.98 -16.32
CA GLY A 189 -12.23 26.21 -15.71
C GLY A 189 -11.96 24.70 -15.73
N TYR A 190 -11.19 24.23 -16.71
CA TYR A 190 -10.42 22.99 -16.64
C TYR A 190 -9.12 23.17 -17.43
N VAL A 191 -8.12 22.35 -17.14
CA VAL A 191 -6.84 22.32 -17.87
C VAL A 191 -6.48 20.87 -18.11
N ALA A 192 -6.33 20.46 -19.37
CA ALA A 192 -5.95 19.10 -19.75
C ALA A 192 -4.69 19.11 -20.63
N PHE A 193 -3.65 18.39 -20.21
CA PHE A 193 -2.47 18.10 -21.02
C PHE A 193 -2.50 16.65 -21.47
N ILE A 194 -2.33 16.41 -22.77
CA ILE A 194 -2.44 15.07 -23.36
C ILE A 194 -1.29 14.83 -24.35
N GLY A 195 -0.49 13.80 -24.14
CA GLY A 195 0.57 13.42 -25.07
C GLY A 195 1.38 12.26 -24.55
N ASN A 196 2.55 11.98 -25.11
CA ASN A 196 3.37 10.87 -24.63
C ASN A 196 4.15 11.26 -23.36
N THR A 197 4.51 12.54 -23.25
CA THR A 197 5.18 13.14 -22.10
C THR A 197 4.55 14.49 -21.77
N VAL A 198 4.02 14.61 -20.55
CA VAL A 198 3.41 15.84 -20.04
C VAL A 198 4.04 16.23 -18.71
N SER A 199 4.46 17.49 -18.58
CA SER A 199 5.22 18.00 -17.44
C SER A 199 4.73 19.36 -16.98
N ASN A 200 4.37 19.47 -15.70
CA ASN A 200 4.12 20.75 -15.04
C ASN A 200 5.29 21.13 -14.13
N GLN A 201 6.01 22.18 -14.52
CA GLN A 201 7.09 22.82 -13.76
C GLN A 201 6.75 24.26 -13.36
N GLY A 202 5.54 24.72 -13.71
CA GLY A 202 5.00 26.04 -13.41
C GLY A 202 3.79 25.94 -12.49
N THR A 203 2.74 26.70 -12.80
CA THR A 203 1.48 26.69 -12.04
C THR A 203 0.29 26.40 -12.94
N ILE A 204 -0.57 25.49 -12.51
CA ILE A 204 -1.89 25.22 -13.09
C ILE A 204 -2.95 25.48 -12.02
N VAL A 205 -3.97 26.28 -12.33
CA VAL A 205 -5.09 26.57 -11.44
C VAL A 205 -6.42 26.28 -12.16
N ALA A 206 -7.23 25.42 -11.56
CA ALA A 206 -8.57 25.04 -12.02
C ALA A 206 -9.56 24.89 -10.85
N ASN A 207 -9.67 25.93 -10.01
CA ASN A 207 -10.55 25.93 -8.83
C ASN A 207 -12.02 25.67 -9.22
N GLY A 208 -12.69 24.78 -8.48
CA GLY A 208 -14.04 24.29 -8.77
C GLY A 208 -14.16 23.43 -10.03
N GLY A 209 -13.04 23.16 -10.70
CA GLY A 209 -12.95 22.42 -11.95
C GLY A 209 -11.91 21.30 -11.88
N THR A 210 -11.27 21.00 -13.02
CA THR A 210 -10.35 19.86 -13.11
C THR A 210 -9.03 20.24 -13.78
N ALA A 211 -7.91 19.87 -13.15
CA ALA A 211 -6.60 19.83 -13.79
C ALA A 211 -6.23 18.37 -14.11
N ALA A 212 -5.90 18.08 -15.36
CA ALA A 212 -5.69 16.72 -15.84
C ALA A 212 -4.42 16.59 -16.69
N LEU A 213 -3.54 15.66 -16.34
CA LEU A 213 -2.32 15.33 -17.09
C LEU A 213 -2.41 13.87 -17.52
N GLY A 214 -2.57 13.62 -18.83
CA GLY A 214 -2.70 12.28 -19.40
C GLY A 214 -1.53 11.94 -20.33
N ALA A 215 -0.80 10.88 -20.01
CA ALA A 215 0.32 10.39 -20.79
C ALA A 215 0.00 9.07 -21.51
N GLY A 216 -0.11 9.09 -22.85
CA GLY A 216 -0.37 7.93 -23.71
C GLY A 216 -0.57 8.29 -25.18
N ASP A 217 -0.76 7.27 -26.02
CA ASP A 217 -0.96 7.39 -27.48
C ASP A 217 -2.43 7.57 -27.90
N ALA A 218 -3.34 7.21 -26.99
CA ALA A 218 -4.76 7.51 -27.10
C ALA A 218 -5.30 7.83 -25.71
N VAL A 219 -6.02 8.94 -25.61
CA VAL A 219 -6.58 9.43 -24.37
C VAL A 219 -8.00 9.91 -24.62
N THR A 220 -8.89 9.55 -23.72
CA THR A 220 -10.29 9.97 -23.76
C THR A 220 -10.59 10.89 -22.59
N LEU A 221 -11.17 12.04 -22.89
CA LEU A 221 -11.73 12.97 -21.92
C LEU A 221 -13.25 12.83 -21.88
N THR A 222 -13.83 12.81 -20.68
CA THR A 222 -15.29 12.81 -20.50
C THR A 222 -15.74 14.06 -19.76
N PHE A 223 -16.76 14.72 -20.29
CA PHE A 223 -17.31 15.98 -19.80
C PHE A 223 -18.76 15.82 -19.33
N ALA A 224 -19.09 16.48 -18.23
CA ALA A 224 -20.45 16.76 -17.81
C ALA A 224 -20.74 18.24 -18.09
N GLY A 225 -21.40 18.54 -19.22
CA GLY A 225 -21.47 19.91 -19.73
C GLY A 225 -20.08 20.43 -20.10
N ASN A 226 -19.63 21.50 -19.43
CA ASN A 226 -18.30 22.09 -19.64
C ASN A 226 -17.26 21.64 -18.61
N SER A 227 -17.62 20.77 -17.67
CA SER A 227 -16.72 20.31 -16.61
C SER A 227 -16.09 18.97 -17.00
N LEU A 228 -14.76 18.91 -17.00
CA LEU A 228 -14.03 17.66 -17.19
C LEU A 228 -14.19 16.79 -15.95
N VAL A 229 -14.75 15.59 -16.10
CA VAL A 229 -15.03 14.67 -14.98
C VAL A 229 -14.24 13.38 -15.04
N LYS A 230 -13.57 13.09 -16.17
CA LYS A 230 -12.73 11.90 -16.31
C LYS A 230 -11.66 12.11 -17.38
N LEU A 231 -10.47 11.58 -17.10
CA LEU A 231 -9.40 11.34 -18.06
C LEU A 231 -9.07 9.85 -18.04
N GLN A 232 -8.96 9.24 -19.22
CA GLN A 232 -8.60 7.84 -19.37
C GLN A 232 -7.53 7.69 -20.44
N VAL A 233 -6.42 7.03 -20.11
CA VAL A 233 -5.43 6.59 -21.11
C VAL A 233 -5.89 5.26 -21.69
N ASP A 234 -6.23 5.25 -22.98
CA ASP A 234 -6.77 4.09 -23.69
C ASP A 234 -5.67 3.22 -24.30
N ARG A 235 -4.54 3.83 -24.68
CA ARG A 235 -3.39 3.14 -25.27
C ARG A 235 -2.08 3.73 -24.77
N SER A 236 -1.14 2.87 -24.38
CA SER A 236 0.22 3.27 -24.00
C SER A 236 1.20 3.19 -25.15
N THR A 237 2.26 3.98 -25.01
CA THR A 237 3.58 3.78 -25.62
C THR A 237 4.62 3.49 -24.55
N LEU A 238 5.84 3.15 -24.99
CA LEU A 238 6.97 2.96 -24.08
C LEU A 238 7.31 4.30 -23.39
N ASP A 239 7.52 4.25 -22.08
CA ASP A 239 7.98 5.37 -21.26
C ASP A 239 7.01 6.57 -21.21
N ASN A 240 5.70 6.32 -21.20
CA ASN A 240 4.74 7.40 -20.97
C ASN A 240 4.97 8.05 -19.60
N LEU A 241 5.03 9.38 -19.57
CA LEU A 241 5.34 10.15 -18.37
C LEU A 241 4.35 11.30 -18.16
N ALA A 242 3.68 11.30 -17.01
CA ALA A 242 2.95 12.44 -16.49
C ALA A 242 3.61 12.93 -15.20
N GLU A 243 4.13 14.15 -15.17
CA GLU A 243 4.84 14.66 -14.01
C GLU A 243 4.43 16.05 -13.55
N ASN A 244 4.52 16.26 -12.24
CA ASN A 244 4.36 17.55 -11.58
C ASN A 244 5.55 17.82 -10.66
N GLY A 245 6.36 18.82 -11.03
CA GLY A 245 7.37 19.44 -10.18
C GLY A 245 6.97 20.83 -9.66
N GLY A 246 5.93 21.43 -10.24
CA GLY A 246 5.38 22.73 -9.86
C GLY A 246 4.15 22.65 -8.96
N LEU A 247 3.23 23.60 -9.14
CA LEU A 247 1.94 23.65 -8.45
C LEU A 247 0.80 23.25 -9.40
N ILE A 248 -0.06 22.36 -8.94
CA ILE A 248 -1.40 22.14 -9.51
C ILE A 248 -2.41 22.41 -8.41
N ARG A 249 -3.37 23.31 -8.64
CA ARG A 249 -4.43 23.64 -7.68
C ARG A 249 -5.81 23.57 -8.31
N ALA A 250 -6.70 22.78 -7.74
CA ALA A 250 -8.09 22.61 -8.12
C ALA A 250 -8.98 22.50 -6.85
N ASP A 251 -8.91 23.51 -5.99
CA ASP A 251 -9.70 23.56 -4.75
C ASP A 251 -11.21 23.48 -5.06
N GLY A 252 -11.95 22.64 -4.33
CA GLY A 252 -13.35 22.31 -4.59
C GLY A 252 -13.57 21.49 -5.87
N GLY A 253 -12.50 20.95 -6.45
CA GLY A 253 -12.48 20.25 -7.74
C GLY A 253 -11.58 19.02 -7.73
N MET A 254 -10.96 18.71 -8.87
CA MET A 254 -10.23 17.47 -9.07
C MET A 254 -8.88 17.65 -9.74
N VAL A 255 -7.90 16.85 -9.33
CA VAL A 255 -6.65 16.65 -10.05
C VAL A 255 -6.54 15.21 -10.51
N LEU A 256 -6.34 15.02 -11.82
CA LEU A 256 -6.14 13.72 -12.45
C LEU A 256 -4.76 13.65 -13.09
N MET A 257 -3.92 12.70 -12.70
CA MET A 257 -2.68 12.40 -13.39
C MET A 257 -2.68 10.94 -13.77
N SER A 258 -2.58 10.62 -15.06
CA SER A 258 -2.56 9.25 -15.52
C SER A 258 -1.49 9.03 -16.57
N ALA A 259 -0.71 7.96 -16.43
CA ALA A 259 0.27 7.55 -17.42
C ALA A 259 0.15 6.06 -17.71
N GLY A 260 -0.02 5.74 -18.99
CA GLY A 260 -0.20 4.37 -19.47
C GLY A 260 -1.61 3.81 -19.21
N ALA A 261 -2.10 3.03 -20.18
CA ALA A 261 -3.34 2.30 -20.10
C ALA A 261 -3.30 1.22 -19.02
N LYS A 262 -4.47 0.96 -18.41
CA LYS A 262 -4.65 0.07 -17.25
C LYS A 262 -3.96 -1.30 -17.41
N ASN A 263 -4.02 -1.90 -18.60
CA ASN A 263 -3.51 -3.25 -18.89
C ASN A 263 -2.22 -3.25 -19.71
N ALA A 264 -1.52 -2.12 -19.81
CA ALA A 264 -0.30 -2.05 -20.60
C ALA A 264 0.87 -2.70 -19.86
N LEU A 265 1.59 -3.58 -20.56
CA LEU A 265 2.86 -4.18 -20.12
C LEU A 265 4.05 -3.23 -20.29
N LEU A 266 3.82 -2.07 -20.91
CA LEU A 266 4.85 -1.05 -21.12
C LEU A 266 5.00 -0.23 -19.85
N ALA A 267 6.25 0.14 -19.55
CA ALA A 267 6.55 1.03 -18.45
C ALA A 267 5.88 2.39 -18.66
N SER A 268 5.26 2.90 -17.60
CA SER A 268 4.72 4.26 -17.51
C SER A 268 4.98 4.82 -16.12
N ALA A 269 5.08 6.14 -16.02
CA ALA A 269 5.37 6.81 -14.77
C ALA A 269 4.44 8.00 -14.53
N VAL A 270 3.88 8.06 -13.33
CA VAL A 270 3.27 9.26 -12.77
C VAL A 270 4.17 9.75 -11.64
N ASN A 271 4.71 10.97 -11.76
CA ASN A 271 5.66 11.51 -10.79
C ASN A 271 5.14 12.81 -10.18
N ASN A 272 5.03 12.87 -8.86
CA ASN A 272 4.85 14.12 -8.14
C ASN A 272 6.09 14.41 -7.29
N THR A 273 6.68 15.60 -7.47
CA THR A 273 7.71 16.15 -6.58
C THR A 273 7.34 17.55 -6.08
N GLY A 274 6.39 18.20 -6.75
CA GLY A 274 5.83 19.50 -6.36
C GLY A 274 4.59 19.37 -5.48
N VAL A 275 3.67 20.31 -5.63
CA VAL A 275 2.46 20.44 -4.82
C VAL A 275 1.23 20.21 -5.67
N ILE A 276 0.31 19.37 -5.18
CA ILE A 276 -1.02 19.17 -5.73
C ILE A 276 -2.04 19.50 -4.64
N GLU A 277 -2.88 20.50 -4.88
CA GLU A 277 -3.95 20.93 -3.98
C GLU A 277 -5.32 20.70 -4.64
N ALA A 278 -6.18 19.94 -3.98
CA ALA A 278 -7.61 19.86 -4.28
C ALA A 278 -8.36 19.84 -2.95
N ARG A 279 -8.33 20.95 -2.21
CA ARG A 279 -8.94 21.03 -0.88
C ARG A 279 -10.46 21.11 -0.97
N THR A 280 -11.13 20.61 0.06
CA THR A 280 -12.57 20.79 0.21
C THR A 280 -12.91 22.26 0.42
N VAL A 281 -13.79 22.81 -0.42
CA VAL A 281 -14.28 24.20 -0.33
C VAL A 281 -15.81 24.18 -0.32
N GLN A 282 -16.43 24.91 0.61
CA GLN A 282 -17.89 25.00 0.74
C GLN A 282 -18.59 23.62 0.76
N ASN A 283 -18.01 22.64 1.45
CA ASN A 283 -18.48 21.24 1.52
C ASN A 283 -18.45 20.46 0.19
N VAL A 284 -17.80 20.97 -0.86
CA VAL A 284 -17.48 20.21 -2.06
C VAL A 284 -16.12 19.55 -1.85
N ASN A 285 -16.13 18.23 -1.68
CA ASN A 285 -14.92 17.45 -1.46
C ASN A 285 -14.01 17.56 -2.68
N GLY A 286 -12.72 17.83 -2.46
CA GLY A 286 -11.74 17.75 -3.52
C GLY A 286 -11.15 16.35 -3.66
N THR A 287 -10.67 16.04 -4.87
CA THR A 287 -10.19 14.70 -5.23
C THR A 287 -8.87 14.78 -5.97
N ILE A 288 -7.91 13.94 -5.58
CA ILE A 288 -6.61 13.78 -6.27
C ILE A 288 -6.46 12.31 -6.68
N ILE A 289 -6.25 12.04 -7.96
CA ILE A 289 -6.09 10.68 -8.48
C ILE A 289 -4.81 10.62 -9.33
N LEU A 290 -3.84 9.80 -8.91
CA LEU A 290 -2.60 9.50 -9.62
C LEU A 290 -2.62 8.03 -10.04
N MET A 291 -2.64 7.77 -11.35
CA MET A 291 -2.84 6.43 -11.92
C MET A 291 -1.75 6.02 -12.90
N GLY A 292 -1.02 4.95 -12.60
CA GLY A 292 -0.20 4.20 -13.54
C GLY A 292 -0.93 2.97 -14.09
N GLY A 293 -0.36 2.33 -15.11
CA GLY A 293 -0.83 1.01 -15.56
C GLY A 293 -0.65 -0.05 -14.46
N MET A 294 -1.64 -0.93 -14.26
CA MET A 294 -1.63 -1.95 -13.19
C MET A 294 -0.75 -3.16 -13.50
N ALA A 295 -0.25 -3.29 -14.74
CA ALA A 295 0.62 -4.39 -15.12
C ALA A 295 2.12 -4.05 -15.03
N ALA A 296 2.52 -2.80 -15.30
CA ALA A 296 3.94 -2.38 -15.27
C ALA A 296 4.18 -0.90 -14.88
N GLY A 297 3.11 -0.12 -14.66
CA GLY A 297 3.22 1.30 -14.37
C GLY A 297 3.72 1.59 -12.96
N THR A 298 4.31 2.76 -12.77
CA THR A 298 4.79 3.23 -11.46
C THR A 298 4.19 4.59 -11.13
N VAL A 299 3.72 4.76 -9.89
CA VAL A 299 3.38 6.07 -9.30
C VAL A 299 4.43 6.40 -8.25
N ASN A 300 5.15 7.50 -8.44
CA ASN A 300 6.12 8.03 -7.48
C ASN A 300 5.54 9.29 -6.80
N VAL A 301 5.34 9.22 -5.49
CA VAL A 301 4.79 10.31 -4.68
C VAL A 301 5.89 10.90 -3.79
N GLY A 302 6.40 12.05 -4.19
CA GLY A 302 7.10 13.00 -3.33
C GLY A 302 6.29 14.29 -3.16
N GLY A 303 6.92 15.32 -2.61
CA GLY A 303 6.28 16.63 -2.44
C GLY A 303 5.00 16.56 -1.59
N THR A 304 3.95 17.25 -2.03
CA THR A 304 2.69 17.37 -1.29
C THR A 304 1.47 17.00 -2.13
N LEU A 305 0.58 16.18 -1.56
CA LEU A 305 -0.79 15.94 -2.02
C LEU A 305 -1.77 16.39 -0.92
N ASP A 306 -2.53 17.46 -1.17
CA ASP A 306 -3.43 18.06 -0.19
C ASP A 306 -4.87 18.07 -0.69
N ALA A 307 -5.69 17.19 -0.12
CA ALA A 307 -7.15 17.18 -0.25
C ALA A 307 -7.83 17.42 1.11
N SER A 308 -7.22 18.24 1.97
CA SER A 308 -7.76 18.58 3.28
C SER A 308 -9.03 19.44 3.19
N ALA A 309 -9.72 19.60 4.32
CA ALA A 309 -10.84 20.50 4.51
C ALA A 309 -10.51 21.55 5.61
N PRO A 310 -9.78 22.63 5.27
CA PRO A 310 -9.44 23.68 6.23
C PRO A 310 -10.70 24.44 6.69
N ALA A 311 -10.73 24.86 7.95
CA ALA A 311 -11.84 25.64 8.50
C ALA A 311 -12.05 26.96 7.75
N ALA A 312 -10.96 27.63 7.35
CA ALA A 312 -11.02 28.89 6.60
C ALA A 312 -11.69 28.74 5.22
N ALA A 313 -11.58 27.57 4.59
CA ALA A 313 -12.22 27.28 3.30
C ALA A 313 -13.68 26.82 3.45
N ASN A 314 -14.14 26.57 4.68
CA ASN A 314 -15.47 26.06 5.00
C ASN A 314 -16.13 26.85 6.15
N PRO A 315 -16.28 28.18 6.02
CA PRO A 315 -16.91 29.00 7.05
C PRO A 315 -18.41 28.67 7.17
N GLY A 316 -18.94 28.63 8.39
CA GLY A 316 -20.38 28.47 8.63
C GLY A 316 -20.93 27.05 8.46
N ALA A 317 -20.06 26.03 8.48
CA ALA A 317 -20.44 24.62 8.54
C ALA A 317 -21.06 24.23 9.91
N ILE A 318 -22.12 24.92 10.34
CA ILE A 318 -22.83 24.66 11.60
C ILE A 318 -23.76 23.45 11.51
N ASN A 319 -24.20 23.06 10.30
CA ASN A 319 -25.18 21.98 10.10
C ASN A 319 -24.63 20.74 9.39
N ARG A 320 -23.40 20.79 8.85
CA ARG A 320 -22.67 19.63 8.31
C ARG A 320 -21.18 19.93 8.40
N ALA A 321 -20.50 19.27 9.32
CA ALA A 321 -19.05 19.36 9.45
C ALA A 321 -18.38 18.99 8.11
N PRO A 322 -17.39 19.76 7.63
CA PRO A 322 -16.75 19.48 6.35
C PRO A 322 -15.98 18.15 6.46
N THR A 323 -15.98 17.37 5.40
CA THR A 323 -15.19 16.13 5.32
C THR A 323 -13.95 16.40 4.48
N GLY A 324 -12.84 15.79 4.89
CA GLY A 324 -11.67 15.73 4.03
C GLY A 324 -11.99 15.09 2.68
N GLY A 325 -11.21 15.45 1.67
CA GLY A 325 -11.30 14.91 0.33
C GLY A 325 -10.75 13.49 0.19
N PHE A 326 -10.57 13.06 -1.05
CA PHE A 326 -10.09 11.73 -1.40
C PHE A 326 -8.80 11.81 -2.20
N ILE A 327 -7.82 10.98 -1.85
CA ILE A 327 -6.56 10.86 -2.58
C ILE A 327 -6.39 9.39 -2.98
N GLU A 328 -6.09 9.14 -4.25
CA GLU A 328 -5.79 7.81 -4.76
C GLU A 328 -4.44 7.79 -5.49
N THR A 329 -3.62 6.80 -5.16
CA THR A 329 -2.33 6.52 -5.80
C THR A 329 -2.29 5.05 -6.19
N SER A 330 -2.50 4.76 -7.47
CA SER A 330 -2.77 3.41 -7.98
C SER A 330 -1.89 3.08 -9.19
N ALA A 331 -1.16 1.98 -9.16
CA ALA A 331 -0.32 1.50 -10.26
C ALA A 331 0.14 0.07 -9.99
N ALA A 332 0.91 -0.55 -10.89
CA ALA A 332 1.58 -1.81 -10.55
C ALA A 332 2.53 -1.62 -9.34
N HIS A 333 3.27 -0.52 -9.34
CA HIS A 333 4.16 -0.13 -8.26
C HIS A 333 3.84 1.28 -7.77
N VAL A 334 3.66 1.44 -6.46
CA VAL A 334 3.50 2.75 -5.84
C VAL A 334 4.67 2.97 -4.89
N LYS A 335 5.43 4.05 -5.09
CA LYS A 335 6.59 4.42 -4.28
C LYS A 335 6.36 5.76 -3.63
N ILE A 336 6.49 5.81 -2.31
CA ILE A 336 6.30 7.03 -1.52
C ILE A 336 7.65 7.48 -0.98
N ALA A 337 8.07 8.67 -1.38
CA ALA A 337 9.34 9.24 -0.98
C ALA A 337 9.34 9.63 0.50
N ASN A 338 10.53 9.63 1.11
CA ASN A 338 10.70 10.18 2.45
C ASN A 338 10.33 11.66 2.47
N GLY A 339 9.53 12.06 3.45
CA GLY A 339 9.05 13.44 3.58
C GLY A 339 7.90 13.81 2.65
N ALA A 340 7.36 12.87 1.86
CA ALA A 340 6.11 13.09 1.15
C ALA A 340 4.98 13.40 2.15
N VAL A 341 4.25 14.48 1.90
CA VAL A 341 3.14 14.94 2.74
C VAL A 341 1.83 14.68 2.01
N VAL A 342 1.00 13.82 2.59
CA VAL A 342 -0.32 13.47 2.07
C VAL A 342 -1.35 13.75 3.15
N THR A 343 -2.32 14.62 2.87
CA THR A 343 -3.31 15.03 3.86
C THR A 343 -4.71 15.09 3.27
N THR A 344 -5.64 14.49 4.01
CA THR A 344 -7.10 14.57 3.81
C THR A 344 -7.76 15.08 5.09
N LYS A 345 -7.02 15.82 5.91
CA LYS A 345 -7.45 16.21 7.26
C LYS A 345 -8.66 17.14 7.18
N SER A 346 -9.65 16.92 8.04
CA SER A 346 -10.67 17.93 8.33
C SER A 346 -10.43 18.50 9.72
N GLU A 347 -10.46 19.83 9.87
CA GLU A 347 -10.26 20.47 11.17
C GLU A 347 -11.50 20.40 12.07
N ASN A 348 -12.69 20.40 11.46
CA ASN A 348 -13.98 20.46 12.17
C ASN A 348 -14.89 19.26 11.89
N GLY A 349 -14.42 18.25 11.16
CA GLY A 349 -15.21 17.09 10.77
C GLY A 349 -14.37 15.83 10.59
N LEU A 350 -14.89 14.88 9.81
CA LEU A 350 -14.20 13.62 9.56
C LEU A 350 -13.07 13.83 8.55
N SER A 351 -11.88 13.33 8.86
CA SER A 351 -10.80 13.20 7.89
C SER A 351 -11.25 12.32 6.72
N GLY A 352 -10.78 12.66 5.52
CA GLY A 352 -10.98 11.86 4.32
C GLY A 352 -10.04 10.65 4.28
N THR A 353 -9.79 10.15 3.08
CA THR A 353 -9.05 8.90 2.88
C THR A 353 -7.99 9.05 1.81
N TRP A 354 -6.80 8.53 2.09
CA TRP A 354 -5.78 8.23 1.12
C TRP A 354 -5.76 6.73 0.82
N LEU A 355 -6.09 6.37 -0.42
CA LEU A 355 -5.99 5.01 -0.96
C LEU A 355 -4.66 4.83 -1.71
N ILE A 356 -3.91 3.81 -1.32
CA ILE A 356 -2.69 3.33 -1.98
C ILE A 356 -3.01 1.96 -2.56
N ASP A 357 -3.03 1.81 -3.89
CA ASP A 357 -3.44 0.57 -4.58
C ASP A 357 -2.36 0.03 -5.55
N PRO A 358 -1.29 -0.60 -5.03
CA PRO A 358 -0.31 -1.38 -5.79
C PRO A 358 -0.71 -2.86 -5.99
N VAL A 359 0.15 -3.66 -6.63
CA VAL A 359 0.00 -5.14 -6.64
C VAL A 359 0.44 -5.81 -5.33
N ASP A 360 1.45 -5.23 -4.67
CA ASP A 360 2.05 -5.66 -3.40
C ASP A 360 2.53 -4.39 -2.68
N PHE A 361 2.56 -4.37 -1.34
CA PHE A 361 3.08 -3.22 -0.62
C PHE A 361 3.90 -3.59 0.60
N THR A 362 5.07 -2.97 0.75
CA THR A 362 5.98 -3.19 1.86
C THR A 362 6.36 -1.87 2.53
N ILE A 363 6.01 -1.74 3.80
CA ILE A 363 6.49 -0.67 4.68
C ILE A 363 7.82 -1.13 5.28
N ALA A 364 8.93 -0.47 4.95
CA ALA A 364 10.26 -0.84 5.46
C ALA A 364 11.19 0.39 5.55
N ALA A 365 12.10 0.41 6.52
CA ALA A 365 13.06 1.51 6.72
C ALA A 365 13.98 1.72 5.49
N SER A 366 14.23 0.65 4.74
CA SER A 366 14.98 0.65 3.48
C SER A 366 14.48 -0.45 2.56
N GLY A 367 14.49 -0.22 1.24
CA GLY A 367 14.12 -1.23 0.24
C GLY A 367 12.62 -1.52 0.13
N GLY A 368 11.78 -0.84 0.91
CA GLY A 368 10.31 -0.90 0.82
C GLY A 368 9.73 0.09 -0.20
N ASP A 369 8.41 0.23 -0.15
CA ASP A 369 7.60 1.16 -0.92
C ASP A 369 7.34 2.47 -0.17
N MET A 370 7.37 2.43 1.15
CA MET A 370 7.28 3.56 2.08
C MET A 370 8.01 3.20 3.38
N THR A 371 8.54 4.20 4.10
CA THR A 371 9.07 4.00 5.46
C THR A 371 7.95 4.08 6.51
N GLY A 372 8.14 3.42 7.66
CA GLY A 372 7.20 3.49 8.77
C GLY A 372 7.06 4.91 9.32
N ALA A 373 8.16 5.69 9.31
CA ALA A 373 8.15 7.11 9.68
C ALA A 373 7.27 7.98 8.76
N THR A 374 7.35 7.78 7.44
CA THR A 374 6.50 8.48 6.47
C THR A 374 5.02 8.10 6.65
N LEU A 375 4.72 6.81 6.89
CA LEU A 375 3.35 6.39 7.18
C LEU A 375 2.81 7.04 8.47
N SER A 376 3.63 7.03 9.53
CA SER A 376 3.30 7.62 10.83
C SER A 376 2.95 9.10 10.73
N THR A 377 3.72 9.86 9.93
CA THR A 377 3.46 11.28 9.70
C THR A 377 2.16 11.50 8.91
N ASN A 378 1.92 10.72 7.86
CA ASN A 378 0.74 10.89 7.02
C ASN A 378 -0.56 10.39 7.69
N LEU A 379 -0.48 9.44 8.63
CA LEU A 379 -1.62 9.06 9.47
C LEU A 379 -2.09 10.19 10.38
N ALA A 380 -1.28 11.22 10.66
CA ALA A 380 -1.77 12.44 11.31
C ALA A 380 -2.60 13.33 10.35
N GLY A 381 -2.44 13.13 9.04
CA GLY A 381 -3.11 13.86 7.96
C GLY A 381 -4.43 13.24 7.51
N GLY A 382 -4.81 12.03 7.92
CA GLY A 382 -6.10 11.42 7.60
C GLY A 382 -6.09 9.89 7.64
N ASN A 383 -7.17 9.26 7.17
CA ASN A 383 -7.24 7.80 7.08
C ASN A 383 -6.39 7.30 5.91
N VAL A 384 -5.76 6.13 6.09
CA VAL A 384 -4.92 5.51 5.05
C VAL A 384 -5.42 4.08 4.80
N ILE A 385 -5.65 3.76 3.53
CA ILE A 385 -5.93 2.40 3.07
C ILE A 385 -4.77 1.96 2.18
N ILE A 386 -4.11 0.88 2.58
CA ILE A 386 -3.10 0.20 1.76
C ILE A 386 -3.77 -1.05 1.19
N GLN A 387 -4.02 -1.04 -0.11
CA GLN A 387 -4.75 -2.06 -0.84
C GLN A 387 -3.82 -2.78 -1.82
N SER A 388 -3.86 -4.11 -1.87
CA SER A 388 -3.12 -4.92 -2.87
C SER A 388 -4.04 -5.83 -3.70
N THR A 389 -5.33 -5.51 -3.76
CA THR A 389 -6.37 -6.36 -4.39
C THR A 389 -6.52 -6.19 -5.89
N SER A 390 -5.92 -5.15 -6.46
CA SER A 390 -5.92 -4.90 -7.91
C SER A 390 -4.73 -5.55 -8.63
N GLY A 391 -4.03 -6.49 -7.98
CA GLY A 391 -2.79 -7.09 -8.46
C GLY A 391 -2.93 -7.94 -9.73
N ALA A 392 -1.92 -7.87 -10.61
CA ALA A 392 -1.80 -8.80 -11.73
C ALA A 392 -1.54 -10.24 -11.23
N ALA A 393 -2.08 -11.24 -11.96
CA ALA A 393 -1.91 -12.64 -11.62
C ALA A 393 -0.42 -13.04 -11.47
N GLY A 394 -0.08 -13.82 -10.43
CA GLY A 394 1.29 -14.30 -10.17
C GLY A 394 2.10 -13.47 -9.16
N THR A 395 1.53 -12.40 -8.61
CA THR A 395 2.08 -11.65 -7.47
C THR A 395 1.66 -12.28 -6.13
N ALA A 396 2.33 -11.91 -5.03
CA ALA A 396 1.98 -12.45 -3.71
C ALA A 396 0.62 -11.91 -3.24
N GLY A 397 0.34 -10.64 -3.53
CA GLY A 397 -0.84 -9.92 -3.07
C GLY A 397 -0.78 -9.63 -1.57
N ASP A 398 0.43 -9.47 -1.02
CA ASP A 398 0.67 -9.31 0.41
C ASP A 398 0.89 -7.84 0.80
N VAL A 399 0.54 -7.53 2.04
CA VAL A 399 0.93 -6.28 2.70
C VAL A 399 1.88 -6.58 3.85
N ASN A 400 3.09 -6.01 3.81
CA ASN A 400 4.16 -6.26 4.79
C ASN A 400 4.48 -5.01 5.61
N VAL A 401 4.46 -5.12 6.93
CA VAL A 401 4.88 -4.08 7.89
C VAL A 401 6.22 -4.50 8.49
N ASN A 402 7.32 -4.05 7.90
CA ASN A 402 8.70 -4.39 8.29
C ASN A 402 9.43 -3.21 8.98
N ASP A 403 8.73 -2.12 9.22
CA ASP A 403 9.24 -0.94 9.95
C ASP A 403 8.16 -0.43 10.89
N SER A 404 8.57 0.21 11.99
CA SER A 404 7.63 0.61 13.03
C SER A 404 6.73 1.75 12.57
N VAL A 405 5.44 1.65 12.91
CA VAL A 405 4.42 2.65 12.58
C VAL A 405 3.79 3.15 13.88
N THR A 406 3.69 4.46 14.06
CA THR A 406 3.12 5.09 15.27
C THR A 406 2.09 6.14 14.90
N TRP A 407 0.90 6.07 15.48
CA TRP A 407 -0.18 7.03 15.23
C TRP A 407 -1.11 7.15 16.45
N SER A 408 -1.86 8.25 16.53
CA SER A 408 -2.71 8.58 17.70
C SER A 408 -4.19 8.82 17.37
N ALA A 409 -4.52 8.89 16.09
CA ALA A 409 -5.85 9.13 15.54
C ALA A 409 -5.91 8.63 14.10
N ASN A 410 -7.12 8.62 13.51
CA ASN A 410 -7.42 8.07 12.19
C ASN A 410 -7.21 6.55 12.10
N THR A 411 -7.74 5.96 11.03
CA THR A 411 -7.69 4.52 10.79
C THR A 411 -6.66 4.18 9.72
N LEU A 412 -5.80 3.20 10.04
CA LEU A 412 -5.00 2.48 9.06
C LEU A 412 -5.73 1.19 8.67
N THR A 413 -6.05 1.04 7.39
CA THR A 413 -6.60 -0.20 6.83
C THR A 413 -5.54 -0.89 5.99
N LEU A 414 -5.21 -2.12 6.34
CA LEU A 414 -4.39 -3.01 5.52
C LEU A 414 -5.32 -3.98 4.79
N ASN A 415 -5.47 -3.81 3.49
CA ASN A 415 -6.33 -4.61 2.63
C ASN A 415 -5.47 -5.45 1.66
N ALA A 416 -5.22 -6.69 2.05
CA ALA A 416 -4.38 -7.62 1.32
C ALA A 416 -5.19 -8.61 0.49
N GLN A 417 -4.79 -8.82 -0.77
CA GLN A 417 -5.33 -9.90 -1.60
C GLN A 417 -5.09 -11.27 -0.96
N ARG A 418 -3.92 -11.47 -0.35
CA ARG A 418 -3.51 -12.69 0.35
C ARG A 418 -3.22 -12.40 1.82
N ASN A 419 -1.97 -12.26 2.23
CA ASN A 419 -1.62 -12.18 3.66
C ASN A 419 -1.27 -10.76 4.09
N ILE A 420 -1.47 -10.50 5.38
CA ILE A 420 -0.91 -9.34 6.07
C ILE A 420 0.21 -9.85 6.98
N ASN A 421 1.40 -9.28 6.90
CA ASN A 421 2.54 -9.67 7.74
C ASN A 421 3.01 -8.50 8.58
N ILE A 422 2.84 -8.57 9.90
CA ILE A 422 3.28 -7.54 10.85
C ILE A 422 4.58 -8.01 11.49
N ASN A 423 5.71 -7.54 10.96
CA ASN A 423 7.07 -7.93 11.36
C ASN A 423 7.77 -6.89 12.23
N ALA A 424 7.20 -5.68 12.35
CA ALA A 424 7.68 -4.61 13.20
C ALA A 424 6.53 -4.04 14.04
N ALA A 425 6.88 -3.42 15.17
CA ALA A 425 5.90 -2.93 16.13
C ALA A 425 4.99 -1.84 15.53
N MET A 426 3.69 -1.99 15.74
CA MET A 426 2.68 -0.99 15.40
C MET A 426 2.17 -0.35 16.71
N ASN A 427 2.18 0.98 16.78
CA ASN A 427 1.91 1.74 18.00
C ASN A 427 0.74 2.72 17.78
N GLY A 428 -0.49 2.22 17.92
CA GLY A 428 -1.69 3.03 17.96
C GLY A 428 -2.01 3.52 19.37
N SER A 429 -2.21 4.82 19.53
CA SER A 429 -2.60 5.46 20.79
C SER A 429 -3.87 6.30 20.62
N GLY A 430 -4.45 6.81 21.71
CA GLY A 430 -5.64 7.67 21.62
C GLY A 430 -6.80 7.01 20.87
N THR A 431 -7.24 7.60 19.78
CA THR A 431 -8.37 7.12 18.96
C THR A 431 -7.92 6.40 17.68
N ALA A 432 -6.65 5.97 17.62
CA ALA A 432 -6.08 5.20 16.52
C ALA A 432 -6.93 3.96 16.18
N GLY A 433 -7.29 3.81 14.90
CA GLY A 433 -7.95 2.62 14.36
C GLY A 433 -7.00 1.75 13.54
N LEU A 434 -7.20 0.43 13.60
CA LEU A 434 -6.53 -0.55 12.75
C LEU A 434 -7.54 -1.56 12.20
N ALA A 435 -7.64 -1.66 10.87
CA ALA A 435 -8.47 -2.65 10.19
C ALA A 435 -7.58 -3.59 9.36
N LEU A 436 -7.72 -4.90 9.58
CA LEU A 436 -6.98 -5.93 8.86
C LEU A 436 -7.93 -6.73 7.94
N GLU A 437 -7.90 -6.44 6.65
CA GLU A 437 -8.69 -7.13 5.64
C GLU A 437 -7.75 -8.02 4.81
N TYR A 438 -7.85 -9.34 4.97
CA TYR A 438 -6.91 -10.29 4.37
C TYR A 438 -7.65 -11.34 3.55
N GLY A 439 -6.94 -11.98 2.62
CA GLY A 439 -7.51 -12.95 1.70
C GLY A 439 -8.51 -12.36 0.72
N GLN A 440 -8.46 -11.05 0.46
CA GLN A 440 -9.49 -10.34 -0.31
C GLN A 440 -9.55 -10.74 -1.80
N GLY A 441 -8.57 -11.51 -2.30
CA GLY A 441 -8.61 -12.10 -3.64
C GLY A 441 -9.54 -13.31 -3.80
N ALA A 442 -10.10 -13.83 -2.71
CA ALA A 442 -11.03 -14.96 -2.73
C ALA A 442 -12.19 -14.73 -1.74
N VAL A 443 -13.28 -15.47 -1.91
CA VAL A 443 -14.35 -15.53 -0.90
C VAL A 443 -13.83 -16.13 0.41
N ASN A 444 -14.54 -15.88 1.52
CA ASN A 444 -14.18 -16.37 2.85
C ASN A 444 -14.16 -17.91 2.92
N ALA A 445 -15.11 -18.57 2.26
CA ALA A 445 -15.23 -20.02 2.31
C ALA A 445 -13.98 -20.71 1.71
N GLY A 446 -13.26 -21.47 2.54
CA GLY A 446 -12.05 -22.19 2.14
C GLY A 446 -10.81 -21.30 1.98
N ASN A 447 -10.88 -20.03 2.37
CA ASN A 447 -9.76 -19.10 2.31
C ASN A 447 -8.69 -19.47 3.33
N THR A 448 -7.43 -19.54 2.89
CA THR A 448 -6.28 -19.92 3.71
C THR A 448 -5.35 -18.74 4.03
N ALA A 449 -5.71 -17.53 3.61
CA ALA A 449 -4.99 -16.33 3.96
C ALA A 449 -4.99 -16.07 5.48
N ALA A 450 -3.96 -15.39 5.95
CA ALA A 450 -3.81 -15.04 7.36
C ALA A 450 -3.27 -13.61 7.53
N TYR A 451 -3.55 -13.04 8.71
CA TYR A 451 -2.72 -11.97 9.25
C TYR A 451 -1.74 -12.56 10.27
N ASN A 452 -0.46 -12.34 10.05
CA ASN A 452 0.63 -12.89 10.86
C ASN A 452 1.19 -11.79 11.77
N VAL A 453 1.22 -12.04 13.08
CA VAL A 453 1.72 -11.11 14.09
C VAL A 453 3.06 -11.61 14.62
N ASN A 454 4.15 -11.01 14.13
CA ASN A 454 5.53 -11.35 14.52
C ASN A 454 6.17 -10.24 15.39
N ALA A 455 5.45 -9.13 15.60
CA ALA A 455 5.82 -8.04 16.49
C ALA A 455 4.55 -7.47 17.17
N PRO A 456 4.67 -6.86 18.36
CA PRO A 456 3.51 -6.36 19.09
C PRO A 456 2.71 -5.28 18.34
N VAL A 457 1.38 -5.35 18.46
CA VAL A 457 0.46 -4.32 17.95
C VAL A 457 -0.20 -3.63 19.15
N ASN A 458 0.41 -2.52 19.57
CA ASN A 458 -0.08 -1.72 20.68
C ASN A 458 -1.28 -0.88 20.23
N LEU A 459 -2.38 -0.94 20.98
CA LEU A 459 -3.61 -0.18 20.72
C LEU A 459 -4.22 0.31 22.04
N ALA A 460 -4.68 1.56 22.06
CA ALA A 460 -5.46 2.09 23.18
C ALA A 460 -6.87 1.50 23.22
N SER A 461 -7.45 1.35 24.42
CA SER A 461 -8.84 0.90 24.60
C SER A 461 -9.88 1.84 23.97
N THR A 462 -9.52 3.10 23.75
CA THR A 462 -10.31 4.11 23.03
C THR A 462 -10.15 4.06 21.51
N GLY A 463 -9.26 3.19 21.00
CA GLY A 463 -9.06 2.96 19.58
C GLY A 463 -10.08 2.00 18.97
N SER A 464 -9.80 1.50 17.78
CA SER A 464 -10.61 0.46 17.13
C SER A 464 -9.75 -0.61 16.47
N PHE A 465 -10.20 -1.86 16.54
CA PHE A 465 -9.59 -2.99 15.83
C PHE A 465 -10.66 -3.82 15.15
N SER A 466 -10.44 -4.16 13.88
CA SER A 466 -11.35 -5.05 13.14
C SER A 466 -10.59 -5.96 12.18
N THR A 467 -11.22 -7.09 11.84
CA THR A 467 -10.70 -8.02 10.86
C THR A 467 -11.75 -8.40 9.83
N LYS A 468 -11.34 -8.69 8.59
CA LYS A 468 -12.19 -9.25 7.54
C LYS A 468 -11.41 -10.30 6.75
N LEU A 469 -11.93 -11.52 6.65
CA LEU A 469 -11.36 -12.59 5.82
C LEU A 469 -12.21 -12.77 4.56
N GLY A 470 -11.59 -12.68 3.39
CA GLY A 470 -12.24 -12.86 2.10
C GLY A 470 -13.07 -11.66 1.64
N SER A 471 -13.34 -11.62 0.33
CA SER A 471 -14.04 -10.51 -0.32
C SER A 471 -15.49 -10.34 0.15
N ASP A 472 -16.16 -11.45 0.47
CA ASP A 472 -17.54 -11.54 0.95
C ASP A 472 -17.65 -11.76 2.48
N GLY A 473 -16.53 -11.78 3.20
CA GLY A 473 -16.52 -11.93 4.65
C GLY A 473 -17.15 -10.73 5.36
N ALA A 474 -17.70 -10.96 6.55
CA ALA A 474 -18.15 -9.88 7.41
C ALA A 474 -16.96 -9.21 8.11
N THR A 475 -17.00 -7.89 8.27
CA THR A 475 -16.08 -7.17 9.15
C THR A 475 -16.41 -7.50 10.60
N THR A 476 -15.46 -8.07 11.32
CA THR A 476 -15.58 -8.43 12.74
C THR A 476 -14.84 -7.40 13.60
N PRO A 477 -15.55 -6.55 14.37
CA PRO A 477 -14.92 -5.67 15.35
C PRO A 477 -14.49 -6.46 16.59
N TYR A 478 -13.40 -6.03 17.23
CA TYR A 478 -12.90 -6.60 18.48
C TYR A 478 -12.92 -5.54 19.58
N THR A 479 -13.12 -6.00 20.81
CA THR A 479 -12.88 -5.19 22.00
C THR A 479 -11.39 -5.23 22.35
N ILE A 480 -10.79 -4.05 22.51
CA ILE A 480 -9.38 -3.89 22.86
C ILE A 480 -9.24 -3.88 24.38
N ILE A 481 -8.53 -4.87 24.92
CA ILE A 481 -8.22 -5.02 26.34
C ILE A 481 -6.81 -4.48 26.59
N THR A 482 -6.69 -3.50 27.46
CA THR A 482 -5.41 -2.90 27.88
C THR A 482 -5.17 -2.97 29.38
N THR A 483 -6.13 -3.51 30.15
CA THR A 483 -6.06 -3.56 31.61
C THR A 483 -6.52 -4.92 32.15
N LEU A 484 -6.02 -5.28 33.34
CA LEU A 484 -6.42 -6.47 34.08
C LEU A 484 -7.91 -6.43 34.45
N GLY A 485 -8.42 -5.24 34.78
CA GLY A 485 -9.76 -5.05 35.33
C GLY A 485 -9.80 -5.07 36.85
N THR A 486 -11.01 -5.12 37.38
CA THR A 486 -11.25 -5.22 38.82
C THR A 486 -11.75 -6.62 39.20
N ARG A 487 -11.63 -6.96 40.48
CA ARG A 487 -12.17 -8.20 41.04
C ARG A 487 -13.66 -8.34 40.68
N SER A 488 -14.04 -9.52 40.20
CA SER A 488 -15.42 -9.82 39.77
C SER A 488 -15.95 -8.95 38.62
N SER A 489 -15.08 -8.29 37.84
CA SER A 489 -15.49 -7.61 36.60
C SER A 489 -16.16 -8.59 35.62
N ASN A 490 -17.23 -8.13 34.98
CA ASN A 490 -17.93 -8.81 33.89
C ASN A 490 -18.22 -7.85 32.72
N ALA A 491 -17.50 -6.72 32.65
CA ALA A 491 -17.79 -5.63 31.72
C ALA A 491 -17.41 -5.94 30.26
N GLY A 492 -16.63 -7.00 30.01
CA GLY A 492 -16.12 -7.33 28.69
C GLY A 492 -15.14 -6.31 28.11
N THR A 493 -14.62 -5.37 28.89
CA THR A 493 -13.70 -4.30 28.44
C THR A 493 -12.32 -4.38 29.09
N ASP A 494 -12.12 -5.37 29.95
CA ASP A 494 -10.88 -5.67 30.67
C ASP A 494 -10.68 -7.19 30.73
N LEU A 495 -9.49 -7.65 31.15
CA LEU A 495 -9.14 -9.09 31.11
C LEU A 495 -10.08 -9.94 31.98
N GLN A 496 -10.36 -9.53 33.22
CA GLN A 496 -11.28 -10.25 34.12
C GLN A 496 -12.71 -10.24 33.57
N GLY A 497 -13.09 -9.14 32.91
CA GLY A 497 -14.41 -8.89 32.33
C GLY A 497 -14.75 -9.73 31.10
N VAL A 498 -13.77 -10.40 30.47
CA VAL A 498 -14.00 -11.34 29.35
C VAL A 498 -15.05 -12.40 29.71
N ALA A 499 -15.13 -12.79 30.98
CA ALA A 499 -16.14 -13.72 31.49
C ALA A 499 -17.60 -13.25 31.26
N GLY A 500 -17.83 -11.95 31.08
CA GLY A 500 -19.16 -11.38 30.83
C GLY A 500 -19.71 -11.63 29.43
N ASN A 501 -18.84 -11.91 28.45
CA ASN A 501 -19.28 -12.27 27.08
C ASN A 501 -18.31 -13.28 26.43
N LEU A 502 -18.59 -14.56 26.66
CA LEU A 502 -17.75 -15.67 26.19
C LEU A 502 -17.77 -15.92 24.68
N ALA A 503 -18.69 -15.27 23.96
CA ALA A 503 -18.76 -15.29 22.50
C ALA A 503 -18.06 -14.07 21.86
N GLY A 504 -17.51 -13.16 22.67
CA GLY A 504 -16.89 -11.93 22.21
C GLY A 504 -15.57 -12.11 21.46
N HIS A 505 -15.21 -11.08 20.70
CA HIS A 505 -13.93 -10.97 20.01
C HIS A 505 -13.05 -9.97 20.75
N TYR A 506 -11.92 -10.44 21.25
CA TYR A 506 -11.02 -9.68 22.13
C TYR A 506 -9.61 -9.64 21.56
N VAL A 507 -8.98 -8.48 21.65
CA VAL A 507 -7.54 -8.34 21.42
C VAL A 507 -6.85 -7.73 22.63
N LEU A 508 -5.62 -8.12 22.92
CA LEU A 508 -4.77 -7.34 23.82
C LEU A 508 -4.17 -6.17 23.04
N GLY A 509 -4.35 -4.95 23.54
CA GLY A 509 -3.69 -3.74 23.00
C GLY A 509 -2.44 -3.34 23.77
N ALA A 510 -2.14 -4.05 24.88
CA ALA A 510 -0.96 -3.85 25.70
C ALA A 510 -0.66 -5.13 26.50
N ASN A 511 0.54 -5.21 27.07
CA ASN A 511 0.85 -6.23 28.08
C ASN A 511 0.00 -5.98 29.34
N ILE A 512 -0.41 -7.05 30.00
CA ILE A 512 -1.21 -7.00 31.23
C ILE A 512 -0.36 -7.49 32.41
N ASP A 513 -0.22 -6.64 33.42
CA ASP A 513 0.25 -7.05 34.74
C ASP A 513 -0.93 -7.62 35.54
N ALA A 514 -0.87 -8.91 35.86
CA ALA A 514 -1.88 -9.65 36.61
C ALA A 514 -1.43 -10.01 38.03
N THR A 515 -0.33 -9.44 38.54
CA THR A 515 0.23 -9.78 39.86
C THR A 515 -0.74 -9.53 41.02
N GLU A 516 -1.62 -8.52 40.89
CA GLU A 516 -2.63 -8.20 41.90
C GLU A 516 -3.62 -9.35 42.16
N THR A 517 -3.78 -10.26 41.19
CA THR A 517 -4.73 -11.37 41.30
C THR A 517 -4.45 -12.27 42.49
N VAL A 518 -3.21 -12.38 42.99
CA VAL A 518 -2.86 -13.17 44.18
C VAL A 518 -3.68 -12.79 45.42
N GLY A 519 -4.10 -11.53 45.55
CA GLY A 519 -4.90 -11.03 46.66
C GLY A 519 -6.41 -11.08 46.41
N TRP A 520 -6.87 -11.60 45.28
CA TRP A 520 -8.29 -11.59 44.91
C TRP A 520 -9.06 -12.73 45.57
N GLU A 521 -10.33 -12.46 45.92
CA GLU A 521 -11.26 -13.46 46.47
C GLU A 521 -10.69 -14.26 47.66
N GLY A 522 -10.04 -13.57 48.61
CA GLY A 522 -9.42 -14.21 49.77
C GLY A 522 -8.23 -15.11 49.43
N GLY A 523 -7.54 -14.85 48.31
CA GLY A 523 -6.42 -15.65 47.81
C GLY A 523 -6.82 -16.73 46.81
N ALA A 524 -8.09 -16.76 46.38
CA ALA A 524 -8.53 -17.67 45.32
C ALA A 524 -8.09 -17.22 43.91
N GLY A 525 -7.67 -15.96 43.75
CA GLY A 525 -7.09 -15.50 42.49
C GLY A 525 -8.10 -15.01 41.46
N PHE A 526 -7.61 -14.89 40.23
CA PHE A 526 -8.40 -14.58 39.04
C PHE A 526 -9.54 -15.61 38.86
N MET A 527 -10.68 -15.15 38.36
CA MET A 527 -11.80 -16.04 38.00
C MET A 527 -11.65 -16.45 36.54
N PRO A 528 -11.45 -17.75 36.22
CA PRO A 528 -11.33 -18.23 34.85
C PRO A 528 -12.46 -17.72 33.95
N ALA A 529 -12.11 -17.32 32.73
CA ALA A 529 -13.11 -16.97 31.72
C ALA A 529 -13.81 -18.26 31.22
N GLY A 530 -15.11 -18.35 31.51
CA GLY A 530 -15.91 -19.52 31.16
C GLY A 530 -15.61 -20.76 32.02
N ASN A 531 -16.36 -21.82 31.79
CA ASN A 531 -16.24 -23.10 32.47
C ASN A 531 -16.73 -24.24 31.55
N ILE A 532 -16.72 -25.48 32.05
CA ILE A 532 -17.10 -26.65 31.25
C ILE A 532 -18.53 -26.65 30.73
N PHE A 533 -19.44 -25.90 31.37
CA PHE A 533 -20.82 -25.73 30.91
C PHE A 533 -20.97 -24.55 29.96
N PHE A 534 -20.17 -23.50 30.15
CA PHE A 534 -20.17 -22.28 29.36
C PHE A 534 -18.76 -22.02 28.81
N ASN A 535 -18.46 -22.60 27.64
CA ASN A 535 -17.14 -22.48 27.03
C ASN A 535 -16.96 -21.09 26.41
N PHE A 536 -15.71 -20.62 26.36
CA PHE A 536 -15.34 -19.50 25.50
C PHE A 536 -15.42 -19.93 24.04
N THR A 537 -16.34 -19.34 23.27
CA THR A 537 -16.59 -19.65 21.86
C THR A 537 -16.10 -18.55 20.92
N GLY A 538 -15.71 -17.39 21.46
CA GLY A 538 -15.21 -16.25 20.71
C GLY A 538 -13.76 -16.37 20.25
N VAL A 539 -13.13 -15.22 20.02
CA VAL A 539 -11.71 -15.12 19.65
C VAL A 539 -10.98 -14.27 20.67
N PHE A 540 -9.85 -14.75 21.18
CA PHE A 540 -8.93 -13.99 22.01
C PHE A 540 -7.56 -13.96 21.34
N ASP A 541 -7.15 -12.79 20.87
CA ASP A 541 -5.88 -12.58 20.19
C ASP A 541 -4.96 -11.69 21.02
N GLY A 542 -3.83 -12.21 21.46
CA GLY A 542 -2.86 -11.44 22.23
C GLY A 542 -2.15 -10.38 21.41
N LEU A 543 -2.21 -10.40 20.07
CA LEU A 543 -1.50 -9.47 19.18
C LEU A 543 0.00 -9.29 19.53
N GLY A 544 0.64 -10.35 20.05
CA GLY A 544 2.04 -10.34 20.47
C GLY A 544 2.29 -9.86 21.90
N HIS A 545 1.24 -9.65 22.70
CA HIS A 545 1.32 -9.23 24.09
C HIS A 545 1.32 -10.39 25.10
N THR A 546 1.76 -10.06 26.31
CA THR A 546 1.81 -11.00 27.45
C THR A 546 0.85 -10.63 28.56
N ILE A 547 0.44 -11.63 29.33
CA ILE A 547 -0.21 -11.49 30.64
C ILE A 547 0.77 -12.06 31.67
N ASP A 548 1.23 -11.22 32.59
CA ASP A 548 2.30 -11.55 33.54
C ASP A 548 1.78 -11.70 34.97
N GLY A 549 2.28 -12.68 35.73
CA GLY A 549 2.03 -12.80 37.17
C GLY A 549 0.62 -13.29 37.55
N LEU A 550 -0.12 -13.89 36.61
CA LEU A 550 -1.49 -14.36 36.82
C LEU A 550 -1.55 -15.47 37.90
N THR A 551 -2.35 -15.25 38.96
CA THR A 551 -2.60 -16.24 40.00
C THR A 551 -4.04 -16.77 39.95
N ILE A 552 -4.21 -18.09 39.94
CA ILE A 552 -5.51 -18.77 40.08
C ILE A 552 -5.35 -19.89 41.10
N ASN A 553 -6.05 -19.82 42.23
CA ASN A 553 -5.98 -20.82 43.30
C ASN A 553 -7.38 -21.34 43.61
N ARG A 554 -7.84 -22.26 42.77
CA ARG A 554 -9.21 -22.81 42.78
C ARG A 554 -9.15 -24.34 42.75
N PRO A 555 -8.79 -24.99 43.87
CA PRO A 555 -8.63 -26.45 43.94
C PRO A 555 -9.95 -27.23 43.76
N GLY A 556 -11.11 -26.55 43.75
CA GLY A 556 -12.41 -27.16 43.44
C GLY A 556 -12.80 -27.09 41.95
N ASP A 557 -12.15 -26.23 41.16
CA ASP A 557 -12.60 -25.85 39.83
C ASP A 557 -11.64 -26.31 38.73
N TYR A 558 -12.07 -26.21 37.48
CA TYR A 558 -11.19 -26.42 36.33
C TYR A 558 -10.50 -25.09 36.03
N ALA A 559 -9.17 -25.08 36.13
CA ALA A 559 -8.42 -23.82 36.20
C ALA A 559 -7.49 -23.60 35.01
N GLY A 560 -7.54 -22.38 34.51
CA GLY A 560 -6.69 -21.77 33.50
C GLY A 560 -7.16 -20.34 33.29
N LEU A 561 -6.46 -19.54 32.47
CA LEU A 561 -6.98 -18.22 32.09
C LEU A 561 -8.43 -18.36 31.58
N PHE A 562 -8.68 -19.42 30.80
CA PHE A 562 -10.02 -19.90 30.45
C PHE A 562 -10.34 -21.22 31.14
N GLY A 563 -11.56 -21.38 31.66
CA GLY A 563 -12.00 -22.66 32.22
C GLY A 563 -12.31 -23.70 31.15
N ALA A 564 -12.81 -23.26 29.99
CA ALA A 564 -13.02 -24.11 28.82
C ALA A 564 -13.10 -23.28 27.54
N VAL A 565 -12.61 -23.84 26.44
CA VAL A 565 -12.53 -23.14 25.14
C VAL A 565 -13.02 -24.04 24.02
N SER A 566 -13.94 -23.51 23.21
CA SER A 566 -14.32 -24.07 21.90
C SER A 566 -14.05 -23.09 20.76
N GLY A 567 -13.66 -21.85 21.09
CA GLY A 567 -13.28 -20.79 20.16
C GLY A 567 -11.79 -20.79 19.80
N THR A 568 -11.24 -19.60 19.55
CA THR A 568 -9.85 -19.42 19.11
C THR A 568 -9.05 -18.59 20.11
N LEU A 569 -7.90 -19.10 20.53
CA LEU A 569 -6.89 -18.35 21.28
C LEU A 569 -5.62 -18.24 20.45
N ARG A 570 -5.05 -17.04 20.28
CA ARG A 570 -3.80 -16.91 19.52
C ARG A 570 -2.92 -15.76 19.97
N ASN A 571 -1.64 -15.84 19.59
CA ASN A 571 -0.63 -14.78 19.75
C ASN A 571 -0.53 -14.21 21.18
N VAL A 572 -0.77 -15.04 22.21
CA VAL A 572 -0.74 -14.61 23.62
C VAL A 572 0.32 -15.37 24.39
N GLY A 573 1.15 -14.63 25.14
CA GLY A 573 2.08 -15.19 26.10
C GLY A 573 1.56 -15.08 27.53
N LEU A 574 1.60 -16.17 28.30
CA LEU A 574 1.39 -16.15 29.74
C LEU A 574 2.74 -16.28 30.44
N THR A 575 3.13 -15.29 31.24
CA THR A 575 4.42 -15.29 31.93
C THR A 575 4.26 -15.29 33.45
N ASN A 576 5.14 -16.01 34.13
CA ASN A 576 5.16 -16.08 35.60
C ASN A 576 3.79 -16.45 36.22
N VAL A 577 3.03 -17.35 35.59
CA VAL A 577 1.73 -17.74 36.13
C VAL A 577 1.87 -18.64 37.34
N ASN A 578 0.89 -18.59 38.25
CA ASN A 578 0.78 -19.53 39.36
C ASN A 578 -0.66 -20.06 39.44
N ILE A 579 -0.87 -21.26 38.90
CA ILE A 579 -2.19 -21.87 38.83
C ILE A 579 -2.23 -23.13 39.70
N ASN A 580 -3.19 -23.18 40.61
CA ASN A 580 -3.57 -24.35 41.39
C ASN A 580 -5.06 -24.65 41.14
N GLY A 581 -5.33 -25.59 40.23
CA GLY A 581 -6.68 -26.03 39.87
C GLY A 581 -7.10 -27.31 40.58
N GLY A 582 -8.34 -27.73 40.36
CA GLY A 582 -8.92 -28.97 40.87
C GLY A 582 -8.51 -30.19 40.07
N SER A 583 -9.47 -30.85 39.41
CA SER A 583 -9.21 -32.11 38.67
C SER A 583 -8.66 -31.90 37.27
N ILE A 584 -8.85 -30.72 36.65
CA ILE A 584 -8.25 -30.39 35.35
C ILE A 584 -7.66 -28.99 35.42
N ALA A 585 -6.39 -28.85 35.04
CA ALA A 585 -5.71 -27.57 35.05
C ALA A 585 -4.78 -27.40 33.84
N GLY A 586 -4.79 -26.21 33.26
CA GLY A 586 -3.84 -25.77 32.24
C GLY A 586 -3.59 -24.28 32.39
N THR A 587 -2.46 -23.77 31.90
CA THR A 587 -2.15 -22.33 32.05
C THR A 587 -3.10 -21.45 31.24
N LEU A 588 -3.26 -21.76 29.95
CA LEU A 588 -4.10 -20.99 29.04
C LEU A 588 -5.56 -21.45 29.10
N THR A 589 -5.80 -22.76 29.09
CA THR A 589 -7.14 -23.30 29.30
C THR A 589 -7.12 -24.63 30.05
N ALA A 590 -8.10 -24.84 30.93
CA ALA A 590 -8.29 -26.16 31.53
C ALA A 590 -8.80 -27.18 30.49
N THR A 591 -9.73 -26.78 29.61
CA THR A 591 -10.27 -27.69 28.58
C THR A 591 -10.34 -27.03 27.19
N LEU A 592 -9.94 -27.78 26.15
CA LEU A 592 -10.07 -27.39 24.74
C LEU A 592 -11.01 -28.36 24.02
N ASN A 593 -12.18 -27.89 23.58
CA ASN A 593 -13.25 -28.69 22.99
C ASN A 593 -13.49 -28.26 21.53
N GLY A 594 -12.69 -28.79 20.59
CA GLY A 594 -12.87 -28.52 19.16
C GLY A 594 -12.34 -27.16 18.65
N GLY A 595 -11.89 -26.28 19.54
CA GLY A 595 -11.31 -24.96 19.22
C GLY A 595 -9.86 -24.98 18.72
N SER A 596 -9.23 -23.81 18.62
CA SER A 596 -7.83 -23.69 18.18
C SER A 596 -6.96 -22.81 19.08
N ILE A 597 -5.70 -23.22 19.25
CA ILE A 597 -4.65 -22.45 19.93
C ILE A 597 -3.46 -22.29 18.97
N ALA A 598 -3.05 -21.05 18.70
CA ALA A 598 -1.97 -20.78 17.75
C ALA A 598 -1.00 -19.70 18.24
N ASN A 599 0.32 -19.89 18.04
CA ASN A 599 1.35 -18.90 18.38
C ASN A 599 1.28 -18.42 19.86
N SER A 600 0.90 -19.31 20.77
CA SER A 600 0.72 -18.96 22.18
C SER A 600 1.70 -19.72 23.05
N TYR A 601 2.06 -19.14 24.20
CA TYR A 601 2.98 -19.80 25.11
C TYR A 601 2.70 -19.51 26.58
N ALA A 602 3.27 -20.35 27.46
CA ALA A 602 3.14 -20.17 28.90
C ALA A 602 4.41 -20.54 29.69
N THR A 603 4.70 -19.79 30.74
CA THR A 603 5.77 -20.01 31.73
C THR A 603 5.23 -19.81 33.15
N GLY A 604 5.85 -20.42 34.18
CA GLY A 604 5.39 -20.35 35.57
C GLY A 604 5.07 -21.73 36.15
N THR A 605 4.09 -21.84 37.04
CA THR A 605 3.67 -23.08 37.70
C THR A 605 2.20 -23.40 37.41
N VAL A 606 1.91 -24.68 37.15
CA VAL A 606 0.54 -25.19 37.05
C VAL A 606 0.39 -26.49 37.82
N ALA A 607 -0.61 -26.53 38.68
CA ALA A 607 -0.86 -27.62 39.60
C ALA A 607 -2.31 -28.08 39.64
N GLY A 608 -2.50 -29.36 39.96
CA GLY A 608 -3.79 -29.98 40.24
C GLY A 608 -3.89 -30.43 41.71
N ALA A 609 -5.03 -30.16 42.34
CA ALA A 609 -5.25 -30.35 43.78
C ALA A 609 -6.01 -31.64 44.16
N ASN A 610 -6.65 -32.31 43.20
CA ASN A 610 -7.54 -33.44 43.46
C ASN A 610 -6.88 -34.81 43.32
N TYR A 611 -7.53 -35.85 43.86
CA TYR A 611 -7.07 -37.24 43.82
C TYR A 611 -6.89 -37.83 42.41
N GLN A 612 -7.55 -37.28 41.39
CA GLN A 612 -7.35 -37.61 39.98
C GLN A 612 -7.23 -36.30 39.21
N THR A 613 -6.01 -35.98 38.77
CA THR A 613 -5.71 -34.71 38.11
C THR A 613 -5.13 -34.90 36.72
N THR A 614 -5.67 -34.16 35.77
CA THR A 614 -5.10 -33.95 34.44
C THR A 614 -4.53 -32.55 34.38
N VAL A 615 -3.20 -32.43 34.29
CA VAL A 615 -2.53 -31.13 34.29
C VAL A 615 -1.63 -31.02 33.07
N GLY A 616 -1.77 -29.94 32.31
CA GLY A 616 -0.90 -29.66 31.18
C GLY A 616 -0.30 -28.25 31.22
N GLY A 617 0.91 -28.11 30.66
CA GLY A 617 1.62 -26.82 30.70
C GLY A 617 0.93 -25.70 29.93
N LEU A 618 0.13 -25.99 28.90
CA LEU A 618 -0.72 -25.01 28.20
C LEU A 618 -2.21 -25.35 28.28
N VAL A 619 -2.54 -26.62 28.05
CA VAL A 619 -3.92 -27.15 28.05
C VAL A 619 -4.04 -28.30 29.02
N GLY A 620 -5.02 -28.26 29.93
CA GLY A 620 -5.29 -29.40 30.83
C GLY A 620 -5.74 -30.62 30.05
N GLU A 621 -6.95 -30.59 29.50
CA GLU A 621 -7.52 -31.66 28.70
C GLU A 621 -7.99 -31.15 27.32
N MET A 622 -7.80 -31.96 26.29
CA MET A 622 -8.23 -31.65 24.92
C MET A 622 -9.19 -32.72 24.40
N SER A 623 -10.34 -32.30 23.88
CA SER A 623 -11.33 -33.13 23.19
C SER A 623 -11.60 -32.57 21.79
N GLY A 624 -10.72 -32.92 20.84
CA GLY A 624 -10.70 -32.31 19.51
C GLY A 624 -10.15 -30.87 19.48
N GLY A 625 -9.91 -30.34 18.27
CA GLY A 625 -9.31 -29.02 18.06
C GLY A 625 -7.88 -29.07 17.53
N THR A 626 -7.19 -27.92 17.49
CA THR A 626 -5.80 -27.82 17.02
C THR A 626 -4.91 -26.97 17.92
N ILE A 627 -3.64 -27.34 18.03
CA ILE A 627 -2.60 -26.53 18.67
C ILE A 627 -1.44 -26.41 17.69
N THR A 628 -1.09 -25.19 17.30
CA THR A 628 -0.04 -24.90 16.30
C THR A 628 0.93 -23.84 16.82
N ASN A 629 2.22 -23.99 16.51
CA ASN A 629 3.28 -23.03 16.86
C ASN A 629 3.25 -22.54 18.32
N SER A 630 2.84 -23.42 19.25
CA SER A 630 2.62 -23.06 20.65
C SER A 630 3.46 -23.95 21.56
N TYR A 631 3.93 -23.40 22.67
CA TYR A 631 4.82 -24.11 23.59
C TYR A 631 4.53 -23.77 25.06
N ALA A 632 4.96 -24.62 25.97
CA ALA A 632 4.90 -24.33 27.41
C ALA A 632 6.22 -24.75 28.06
N THR A 633 6.71 -23.92 28.96
CA THR A 633 7.84 -24.21 29.85
C THR A 633 7.43 -24.07 31.32
N ALA A 634 6.13 -24.14 31.61
CA ALA A 634 5.62 -24.10 32.97
C ALA A 634 5.90 -25.42 33.71
N ASP A 635 6.17 -25.33 35.02
CA ASP A 635 6.35 -26.47 35.90
C ASP A 635 5.01 -27.13 36.21
N VAL A 636 4.83 -28.36 35.70
CA VAL A 636 3.60 -29.14 35.83
C VAL A 636 3.72 -30.12 36.99
N HIS A 637 2.89 -29.98 38.03
CA HIS A 637 2.90 -30.90 39.17
C HIS A 637 1.50 -31.22 39.72
N GLY A 638 1.25 -32.47 40.09
CA GLY A 638 0.06 -32.83 40.86
C GLY A 638 0.39 -32.81 42.35
N THR A 639 -0.49 -32.26 43.17
CA THR A 639 -0.27 -32.16 44.63
C THR A 639 -0.86 -33.35 45.41
N ALA A 640 -1.58 -34.27 44.74
CA ALA A 640 -2.20 -35.46 45.34
C ALA A 640 -1.39 -36.76 45.13
N ALA A 641 -1.54 -37.70 46.07
CA ALA A 641 -0.69 -38.90 46.23
C ALA A 641 -0.90 -40.06 45.22
N SER A 642 -1.67 -39.91 44.13
CA SER A 642 -1.76 -40.91 43.05
C SER A 642 -2.30 -40.38 41.72
N ALA A 643 -1.84 -41.01 40.63
CA ALA A 643 -2.21 -40.83 39.22
C ALA A 643 -2.39 -39.37 38.72
N VAL A 644 -1.25 -38.72 38.46
CA VAL A 644 -1.19 -37.46 37.70
C VAL A 644 -1.07 -37.80 36.21
N TYR A 645 -2.05 -37.41 35.40
CA TYR A 645 -1.89 -37.35 33.94
C TYR A 645 -1.26 -35.98 33.62
N GLY A 646 0.07 -35.92 33.77
CA GLY A 646 0.87 -34.72 33.53
C GLY A 646 1.47 -34.75 32.14
N GLY A 647 1.26 -33.70 31.34
CA GLY A 647 1.88 -33.56 30.03
C GLY A 647 2.49 -32.17 29.83
N GLY A 648 3.62 -32.10 29.11
CA GLY A 648 4.36 -30.85 28.94
C GLY A 648 3.53 -29.74 28.28
N LEU A 649 2.84 -30.04 27.17
CA LEU A 649 1.96 -29.08 26.49
C LEU A 649 0.46 -29.34 26.81
N VAL A 650 0.04 -30.60 26.74
CA VAL A 650 -1.34 -31.05 26.99
C VAL A 650 -1.34 -32.17 28.02
N GLY A 651 -2.17 -32.07 29.06
CA GLY A 651 -2.24 -33.07 30.14
C GLY A 651 -2.94 -34.36 29.75
N GLY A 652 -4.04 -34.28 28.99
CA GLY A 652 -4.81 -35.44 28.54
C GLY A 652 -5.61 -35.19 27.25
N TYR A 653 -5.87 -36.27 26.49
CA TYR A 653 -6.69 -36.22 25.28
C TYR A 653 -7.89 -37.17 25.40
N ARG A 654 -9.11 -36.65 25.25
CA ARG A 654 -10.35 -37.45 25.21
C ARG A 654 -10.92 -37.47 23.78
N GLY A 655 -10.68 -38.56 23.06
CA GLY A 655 -11.30 -38.82 21.76
C GLY A 655 -11.36 -40.32 21.47
N ALA A 656 -12.43 -40.76 20.78
CA ALA A 656 -12.54 -42.12 20.27
C ALA A 656 -11.31 -42.45 19.41
N ARG A 657 -10.80 -43.69 19.50
CA ARG A 657 -9.64 -44.16 18.74
C ARG A 657 -9.90 -44.09 17.23
N SER A 658 -9.67 -42.94 16.62
CA SER A 658 -9.42 -42.81 15.19
C SER A 658 -8.04 -42.19 15.03
N ARG A 659 -7.21 -42.79 14.17
CA ARG A 659 -5.81 -42.42 13.91
C ARG A 659 -5.75 -40.95 13.45
N THR A 660 -5.62 -40.05 14.41
CA THR A 660 -5.30 -38.64 14.18
C THR A 660 -3.90 -38.46 14.73
N ALA A 661 -2.97 -38.03 13.88
CA ALA A 661 -1.57 -37.87 14.24
C ALA A 661 -1.45 -36.95 15.47
N MET A 662 -0.61 -37.33 16.43
CA MET A 662 -0.21 -36.39 17.48
C MET A 662 0.36 -35.12 16.81
N PRO A 663 -0.02 -33.91 17.24
CA PRO A 663 0.51 -32.67 16.69
C PRO A 663 2.04 -32.66 16.80
N ARG A 664 2.73 -32.41 15.69
CA ARG A 664 4.19 -32.35 15.64
C ARG A 664 4.66 -31.05 16.29
N ALA A 665 4.98 -31.10 17.59
CA ALA A 665 5.72 -30.02 18.24
C ALA A 665 7.13 -29.95 17.61
N GLN A 666 7.46 -28.83 16.96
CA GLN A 666 8.86 -28.54 16.62
C GLN A 666 9.57 -28.14 17.91
N SER A 667 10.37 -29.05 18.45
CA SER A 667 11.28 -28.74 19.56
C SER A 667 12.47 -27.94 19.01
N ALA A 668 12.68 -26.74 19.54
CA ALA A 668 13.97 -26.06 19.46
C ALA A 668 15.02 -26.86 20.27
N PRO A 669 16.32 -26.81 19.91
CA PRO A 669 17.34 -27.62 20.56
C PRO A 669 17.56 -27.17 22.02
N LEU A 670 17.25 -28.05 22.96
CA LEU A 670 17.57 -27.90 24.38
C LEU A 670 19.04 -28.30 24.63
N GLU A 671 19.87 -27.33 25.04
CA GLU A 671 21.06 -27.63 25.83
C GLU A 671 20.59 -28.05 27.24
N VAL A 672 20.79 -29.32 27.57
CA VAL A 672 20.36 -29.90 28.84
C VAL A 672 21.44 -29.65 29.90
N TYR A 673 21.12 -28.84 30.91
CA TYR A 673 21.70 -28.95 32.24
C TYR A 673 20.66 -29.54 33.20
N GLY A 674 21.02 -30.65 33.85
CA GLY A 674 20.54 -30.97 35.20
C GLY A 674 19.24 -31.77 35.35
N SER A 675 19.41 -33.09 35.42
CA SER A 675 18.79 -34.00 36.43
C SER A 675 17.31 -33.83 36.82
N SER A 676 16.44 -34.64 36.22
CA SER A 676 15.41 -35.43 36.95
C SER A 676 14.83 -36.52 36.02
N ALA A 677 14.72 -37.74 36.53
CA ALA A 677 14.40 -38.95 35.77
C ALA A 677 12.92 -39.04 35.37
N VAL A 678 12.66 -39.35 34.09
CA VAL A 678 11.31 -39.66 33.57
C VAL A 678 11.05 -41.15 33.67
N TRP A 679 10.07 -41.54 34.49
CA TRP A 679 9.52 -42.89 34.57
C TRP A 679 8.39 -43.07 33.55
N TRP A 680 8.50 -44.08 32.67
CA TRP A 680 7.39 -44.52 31.82
C TRP A 680 6.66 -45.69 32.50
N GLY A 681 5.42 -45.47 32.95
CA GLY A 681 4.54 -46.52 33.48
C GLY A 681 3.92 -47.37 32.36
N ARG A 682 4.07 -48.69 32.42
CA ARG A 682 3.45 -49.68 31.50
C ARG A 682 2.39 -50.50 32.25
N TYR A 683 1.20 -50.61 31.64
CA TYR A 683 0.05 -51.40 32.11
C TYR A 683 0.34 -52.91 32.15
N ARG A 684 -0.20 -53.61 33.17
CA ARG A 684 -0.12 -55.08 33.37
C ARG A 684 -1.13 -55.85 32.49
N GLY A 685 -0.67 -56.98 31.94
CA GLY A 685 -1.46 -58.10 31.42
C GLY A 685 -0.64 -59.40 31.56
N ALA A 686 -1.27 -60.46 32.06
CA ALA A 686 -0.65 -61.58 32.77
C ALA A 686 0.12 -62.64 31.94
N ARG A 687 1.19 -63.20 32.53
CA ARG A 687 1.51 -64.64 32.78
C ARG A 687 3.05 -64.84 32.89
N SER A 688 3.50 -65.38 34.02
CA SER A 688 4.86 -65.89 34.26
C SER A 688 5.07 -67.24 33.53
N PRO A 689 6.32 -67.74 33.27
CA PRO A 689 7.22 -68.14 34.35
C PRO A 689 8.75 -67.91 34.15
N THR A 690 9.43 -67.72 35.29
CA THR A 690 10.77 -68.19 35.73
C THR A 690 12.03 -68.06 34.84
N ALA A 691 13.06 -67.38 35.39
CA ALA A 691 14.47 -67.82 35.58
C ALA A 691 15.42 -66.60 35.73
N THR A 692 15.82 -66.22 36.95
CA THR A 692 17.17 -66.40 37.55
C THR A 692 18.36 -65.77 36.79
N GLY A 693 19.01 -64.77 37.39
CA GLY A 693 20.35 -64.30 36.99
C GLY A 693 20.76 -62.96 37.62
N THR A 694 21.59 -63.03 38.67
CA THR A 694 22.22 -61.93 39.43
C THR A 694 23.31 -61.15 38.65
N PRO A 695 23.71 -59.94 39.10
CA PRO A 695 24.46 -58.96 38.31
C PRO A 695 25.98 -59.00 38.54
N SER A 696 26.76 -58.52 37.57
CA SER A 696 28.17 -58.15 37.75
C SER A 696 28.52 -56.83 37.05
N HIS A 697 28.89 -55.84 37.87
CA HIS A 697 29.85 -54.76 37.52
C HIS A 697 31.29 -55.32 37.68
N PRO A 698 32.41 -54.63 37.32
CA PRO A 698 32.59 -53.22 36.91
C PRO A 698 33.59 -53.01 35.73
N ALA A 699 33.78 -51.76 35.29
CA ALA A 699 35.10 -51.07 35.21
C ALA A 699 35.11 -49.89 34.22
N ARG A 700 35.54 -48.73 34.70
CA ARG A 700 35.87 -47.52 33.95
C ARG A 700 37.34 -47.55 33.48
N ARG A 701 37.62 -47.02 32.28
CA ARG A 701 38.86 -46.27 31.92
C ARG A 701 38.66 -45.48 30.60
N PRO A 702 39.51 -44.48 30.25
CA PRO A 702 39.04 -43.15 29.85
C PRO A 702 39.31 -42.74 28.39
N LEU A 703 38.74 -41.58 28.06
CA LEU A 703 38.70 -40.75 26.84
C LEU A 703 39.91 -40.76 25.88
N ARG A 704 39.60 -40.73 24.57
CA ARG A 704 40.38 -40.01 23.53
C ARG A 704 39.43 -39.42 22.45
N PRO A 705 39.81 -38.29 21.82
CA PRO A 705 38.91 -37.45 21.02
C PRO A 705 38.81 -37.88 19.55
N ALA A 706 37.64 -37.62 18.93
CA ALA A 706 37.39 -37.86 17.52
C ALA A 706 37.89 -36.70 16.63
N PRO A 707 38.43 -36.98 15.42
CA PRO A 707 38.95 -35.95 14.51
C PRO A 707 37.87 -35.34 13.60
N ALA A 708 38.12 -34.10 13.20
CA ALA A 708 37.30 -33.24 12.35
C ALA A 708 37.25 -33.70 10.87
N SER A 709 36.09 -33.51 10.25
CA SER A 709 35.85 -33.72 8.81
C SER A 709 36.22 -32.46 7.98
N PRO A 710 36.94 -32.58 6.85
CA PRO A 710 37.27 -31.44 5.98
C PRO A 710 36.24 -31.20 4.85
N PRO A 711 36.28 -30.02 4.20
CA PRO A 711 35.21 -29.52 3.32
C PRO A 711 35.37 -29.98 1.86
N ARG A 712 34.24 -30.13 1.15
CA ARG A 712 34.23 -30.39 -0.30
C ARG A 712 34.28 -29.07 -1.09
N ARG A 713 35.30 -28.92 -1.93
CA ARG A 713 35.41 -27.88 -2.98
C ARG A 713 35.09 -28.47 -4.36
N CYS A 714 34.55 -27.59 -5.21
CA CYS A 714 34.12 -27.74 -6.60
C CYS A 714 35.25 -28.04 -7.61
N SER A 715 34.86 -28.54 -8.80
CA SER A 715 35.27 -28.07 -10.16
C SER A 715 34.80 -29.09 -11.25
N PRO A 716 34.97 -28.85 -12.57
CA PRO A 716 34.13 -27.98 -13.42
C PRO A 716 33.61 -28.66 -14.73
N TRP A 717 32.92 -27.87 -15.57
CA TRP A 717 32.30 -28.13 -16.89
C TRP A 717 33.14 -28.87 -17.96
N PRO A 718 32.51 -29.31 -19.08
CA PRO A 718 32.72 -28.56 -20.33
C PRO A 718 31.45 -28.34 -21.20
N ALA A 719 31.60 -27.44 -22.19
CA ALA A 719 30.59 -26.95 -23.12
C ALA A 719 30.69 -27.56 -24.54
N SER A 720 29.62 -27.35 -25.33
CA SER A 720 29.55 -27.08 -26.79
C SER A 720 29.03 -28.15 -27.78
N ALA A 721 28.50 -27.60 -28.90
CA ALA A 721 27.94 -28.15 -30.16
C ALA A 721 26.41 -28.45 -30.13
N ALA A 722 25.49 -27.81 -30.87
CA ALA A 722 25.36 -27.28 -32.24
C ALA A 722 24.37 -28.12 -33.09
N GLY A 723 23.33 -27.45 -33.63
CA GLY A 723 22.74 -27.69 -34.95
C GLY A 723 21.62 -28.73 -35.12
N ALA A 724 20.40 -28.27 -35.48
CA ALA A 724 19.69 -28.61 -36.73
C ALA A 724 18.15 -28.54 -36.60
N SER A 725 17.52 -27.68 -37.41
CA SER A 725 16.14 -27.82 -37.89
C SER A 725 16.04 -28.91 -38.97
N PRO A 726 14.84 -29.39 -39.31
CA PRO A 726 14.29 -28.99 -40.61
C PRO A 726 12.77 -28.76 -40.66
N THR A 727 12.39 -28.02 -41.70
CA THR A 727 11.06 -27.63 -42.17
C THR A 727 10.40 -28.65 -43.12
N ALA A 728 9.06 -28.67 -43.08
CA ALA A 728 8.07 -28.79 -44.18
C ALA A 728 7.92 -30.10 -45.00
N ALA A 729 6.68 -30.59 -45.15
CA ALA A 729 5.81 -30.36 -46.33
C ALA A 729 4.65 -31.40 -46.50
N ALA A 730 3.64 -30.99 -47.28
CA ALA A 730 2.46 -31.70 -47.86
C ALA A 730 1.18 -31.66 -47.00
N VAL A 731 0.07 -30.95 -47.31
CA VAL A 731 -0.64 -30.51 -48.54
C VAL A 731 -1.24 -31.64 -49.39
N ARG A 732 -2.57 -31.81 -49.28
CA ARG A 732 -3.61 -31.91 -50.36
C ARG A 732 -4.99 -32.13 -49.68
N ARG A 733 -5.98 -31.21 -49.81
CA ARG A 733 -7.04 -31.08 -50.86
C ARG A 733 -7.90 -32.35 -50.98
N PHE A 734 -9.23 -32.42 -51.00
CA PHE A 734 -10.42 -31.60 -51.36
C PHE A 734 -11.59 -32.15 -50.48
N GLY A 735 -12.79 -31.58 -50.28
CA GLY A 735 -13.56 -30.49 -50.89
C GLY A 735 -15.06 -30.77 -50.66
N ALA A 736 -15.87 -29.70 -50.73
CA ALA A 736 -17.33 -29.65 -50.94
C ALA A 736 -18.26 -30.15 -49.79
N SER A 737 -18.98 -29.26 -49.09
CA SER A 737 -20.20 -28.52 -49.50
C SER A 737 -21.49 -29.28 -49.17
N THR A 738 -22.31 -28.78 -48.23
CA THR A 738 -23.67 -28.24 -48.50
C THR A 738 -24.47 -27.94 -47.22
N ARG A 739 -25.16 -26.77 -47.26
CA ARG A 739 -26.51 -26.45 -46.76
C ARG A 739 -26.79 -26.28 -45.25
N GLU A 740 -26.95 -25.01 -44.92
CA GLU A 740 -27.94 -24.29 -44.09
C GLU A 740 -29.08 -25.00 -43.29
N PRO A 741 -29.61 -24.31 -42.24
CA PRO A 741 -30.39 -24.84 -41.11
C PRO A 741 -31.91 -24.77 -41.32
N PRO A 742 -32.77 -25.20 -40.36
CA PRO A 742 -33.34 -24.23 -39.38
C PRO A 742 -33.82 -24.75 -37.99
N ILE A 743 -33.78 -23.84 -36.99
CA ILE A 743 -34.85 -23.45 -36.03
C ILE A 743 -35.52 -24.55 -35.13
N ARG A 744 -35.44 -24.41 -33.79
CA ARG A 744 -36.57 -24.05 -32.89
C ARG A 744 -36.25 -24.08 -31.39
N CYS A 745 -36.72 -23.03 -30.73
CA CYS A 745 -36.88 -22.83 -29.30
C CYS A 745 -37.68 -23.95 -28.62
N CYS A 746 -37.40 -24.21 -27.34
CA CYS A 746 -38.40 -24.28 -26.25
C CYS A 746 -37.71 -24.45 -24.89
N VAL A 747 -37.95 -23.48 -24.01
CA VAL A 747 -38.01 -23.51 -22.53
C VAL A 747 -39.54 -23.50 -22.22
N PRO A 748 -40.10 -23.94 -21.06
CA PRO A 748 -39.52 -24.08 -19.70
C PRO A 748 -39.86 -25.36 -18.92
N SER A 749 -39.13 -25.54 -17.83
CA SER A 749 -39.67 -25.70 -16.47
C SER A 749 -38.65 -25.25 -15.44
#